data_AF-A0A662ANN6-F1
#
_entry.id   AF-A0A662ANN6-F1
#
_cell.length_a   1.000
_cell.length_b   1.000
_cell.length_c   1.000
_cell.angle_alpha   90.00
_cell.angle_beta   90.00
_cell.angle_gamma   90.00
#
_symmetry.space_group_name_H-M   'P 1'
#
loop_
_entity.id
_entity.type
_entity.pdbx_description
1 polymer ?
#
loop_
_entity_poly.entity_id
_entity_poly.type
_entity_poly.pdbx_seq_one_letter_code
_entity_poly.pdbx_strand_id
1 'polypeptide(L)'
;MYKISKHPILEVPVKEKSSFIFEGKEVQSEKGFTIAAALHQAGHPVHSHSLKNRERSLECGIGKCGACEMLVDGQIKRICITPVDGVKEVKEVPRDYSPDIVDYKKKKAINVYKTTVVIIGAGPAGLATREILNQHNIPNIVIDNNAQIGGQFLMQTHQFFFFEKEKKFGGMRGFDIAKTLAGDNHDGIFLNSTVWDLLEGKRIAVKNIQTDEIYYVDAEYLVVATGAVPFMPTFENDDLPGVYTAAVVQKMMNMEFTLLGKNILTVGAGNIGYLTSYQLIQAGANVKAIIEAQDHEGGFPVQANRVRRLGIPVLTSKILIKAVPNEDHTGIEGAVVADCKNFQPIPGTEQLIEGIDAINICTGLVADDQLLIKGHEVFGRFCYGAGDAIRIGEGTSAVLRGQQVAYEILNVLGVKYDYDAFLSVSKEYIDSQQHPTKVIEEVFTPDKVRAEAKPFVQIDCLHGFACNPCEFSCPHGAITKTSTSTVPQLDFQKCIGCMDCVYQCPGLAIFGYNVKKDWLFLPIEYEVEKDAEVFLVDNNGEKLGEGVIEKILKKPNKTNVARVKSLDLQGNDLIEVRGFIIKERFPKPVQISAFDKQIESETYVCHCDDVKMDEIMDIIGDRKFISVDEIKHTTRLGMGACRGKRCIP
;
A
#
# COMPACT_ATOMS: atom_id res chain seq x y z
N MET A 1 -13.81 8.55 -14.94
CA MET A 1 -13.74 7.82 -13.66
C MET A 1 -14.15 8.73 -12.50
N TYR A 2 -14.11 8.23 -11.26
CA TYR A 2 -14.83 8.84 -10.14
C TYR A 2 -13.89 9.62 -9.21
N LYS A 3 -14.04 10.95 -9.21
CA LYS A 3 -13.36 11.81 -8.24
C LYS A 3 -13.92 11.57 -6.83
N ILE A 4 -13.03 11.41 -5.86
CA ILE A 4 -13.35 11.30 -4.44
C ILE A 4 -13.52 12.72 -3.91
N SER A 5 -14.76 13.13 -3.65
CA SER A 5 -15.08 14.45 -3.11
C SER A 5 -15.11 14.50 -1.58
N LYS A 6 -15.18 13.33 -0.93
CA LYS A 6 -15.25 13.18 0.52
C LYS A 6 -14.59 11.88 0.93
N HIS A 7 -13.87 11.89 2.04
CA HIS A 7 -13.19 10.71 2.57
C HIS A 7 -13.27 10.71 4.11
N PRO A 8 -13.52 9.55 4.76
CA PRO A 8 -13.70 9.47 6.22
C PRO A 8 -12.41 9.74 7.02
N ILE A 9 -11.25 9.37 6.45
CA ILE A 9 -9.91 9.53 7.07
C ILE A 9 -9.12 10.72 6.51
N LEU A 10 -8.96 10.79 5.19
CA LEU A 10 -8.19 11.83 4.51
C LEU A 10 -8.98 13.13 4.37
N GLU A 11 -8.28 14.25 4.44
CA GLU A 11 -8.84 15.54 4.05
C GLU A 11 -8.72 15.70 2.54
N VAL A 12 -9.84 15.91 1.86
CA VAL A 12 -9.86 16.14 0.41
C VAL A 12 -9.62 17.63 0.18
N PRO A 13 -8.46 18.04 -0.38
CA PRO A 13 -8.13 19.44 -0.54
C PRO A 13 -9.00 20.09 -1.62
N VAL A 14 -9.47 21.31 -1.36
CA VAL A 14 -10.04 22.17 -2.42
C VAL A 14 -8.89 22.84 -3.12
N LYS A 15 -8.74 22.56 -4.41
CA LYS A 15 -7.61 23.04 -5.21
C LYS A 15 -8.07 24.02 -6.29
N GLU A 16 -7.16 24.88 -6.71
CA GLU A 16 -7.42 25.80 -7.82
C GLU A 16 -7.58 25.02 -9.12
N LYS A 17 -8.50 25.48 -9.99
CA LYS A 17 -8.69 24.89 -11.31
C LYS A 17 -7.45 25.09 -12.18
N SER A 18 -7.20 24.12 -13.03
CA SER A 18 -6.18 24.13 -14.08
C SER A 18 -6.77 23.48 -15.34
N SER A 19 -6.20 23.75 -16.50
CA SER A 19 -6.53 23.02 -17.72
C SER A 19 -5.30 22.86 -18.61
N PHE A 20 -5.31 21.82 -19.41
CA PHE A 20 -4.30 21.54 -20.43
C PHE A 20 -4.96 20.87 -21.63
N ILE A 21 -4.25 20.82 -22.75
CA ILE A 21 -4.73 20.16 -23.97
C ILE A 21 -4.22 18.72 -23.97
N PHE A 22 -5.12 17.74 -24.08
CA PHE A 22 -4.81 16.34 -24.30
C PHE A 22 -5.34 15.90 -25.68
N GLU A 23 -4.46 15.48 -26.58
CA GLU A 23 -4.84 15.07 -27.95
C GLU A 23 -5.76 16.08 -28.66
N GLY A 24 -5.44 17.38 -28.52
CA GLY A 24 -6.21 18.48 -29.11
C GLY A 24 -7.52 18.83 -28.37
N LYS A 25 -7.87 18.13 -27.29
CA LYS A 25 -9.06 18.40 -26.46
C LYS A 25 -8.68 19.06 -25.15
N GLU A 26 -9.48 20.02 -24.69
CA GLU A 26 -9.26 20.63 -23.38
C GLU A 26 -9.67 19.68 -22.26
N VAL A 27 -8.76 19.44 -21.30
CA VAL A 27 -8.99 18.66 -20.09
C VAL A 27 -8.98 19.61 -18.89
N GLN A 28 -10.09 19.61 -18.14
CA GLN A 28 -10.20 20.35 -16.88
C GLN A 28 -9.60 19.54 -15.74
N SER A 29 -8.85 20.20 -14.87
CA SER A 29 -8.17 19.59 -13.73
C SER A 29 -8.02 20.57 -12.57
N GLU A 30 -7.24 20.17 -11.57
CA GLU A 30 -6.91 20.91 -10.36
C GLU A 30 -5.41 20.88 -10.12
N LYS A 31 -4.85 22.02 -9.73
CA LYS A 31 -3.42 22.18 -9.43
C LYS A 31 -2.93 21.12 -8.44
N GLY A 32 -1.71 20.65 -8.59
CA GLY A 32 -1.05 19.67 -7.73
C GLY A 32 -1.57 18.24 -7.87
N PHE A 33 -2.53 17.96 -8.76
CA PHE A 33 -2.76 16.58 -9.22
C PHE A 33 -1.82 16.21 -10.33
N THR A 34 -1.55 14.92 -10.44
CA THR A 34 -0.79 14.36 -11.55
C THR A 34 -1.60 14.40 -12.85
N ILE A 35 -0.90 14.46 -13.99
CA ILE A 35 -1.54 14.39 -15.31
C ILE A 35 -2.36 13.10 -15.43
N ALA A 36 -1.85 11.96 -14.93
CA ALA A 36 -2.60 10.71 -14.91
C ALA A 36 -3.92 10.83 -14.14
N ALA A 37 -3.91 11.40 -12.94
CA ALA A 37 -5.15 11.63 -12.18
C ALA A 37 -6.14 12.51 -12.95
N ALA A 38 -5.66 13.57 -13.57
CA ALA A 38 -6.48 14.46 -14.38
C ALA A 38 -7.15 13.73 -15.56
N LEU A 39 -6.38 12.92 -16.31
CA LEU A 39 -6.89 12.14 -17.44
C LEU A 39 -7.93 11.12 -16.99
N HIS A 40 -7.67 10.37 -15.93
CA HIS A 40 -8.64 9.41 -15.39
C HIS A 40 -9.93 10.12 -14.92
N GLN A 41 -9.83 11.24 -14.20
CA GLN A 41 -10.99 12.04 -13.77
C GLN A 41 -11.79 12.58 -14.97
N ALA A 42 -11.12 12.95 -16.06
CA ALA A 42 -11.74 13.40 -17.30
C ALA A 42 -12.34 12.26 -18.15
N GLY A 43 -12.13 10.99 -17.78
CA GLY A 43 -12.66 9.84 -18.52
C GLY A 43 -11.73 9.32 -19.62
N HIS A 44 -10.43 9.55 -19.49
CA HIS A 44 -9.39 9.06 -20.40
C HIS A 44 -8.49 8.02 -19.67
N PRO A 45 -8.95 6.77 -19.48
CA PRO A 45 -8.15 5.70 -18.86
C PRO A 45 -6.99 5.22 -19.74
N VAL A 46 -7.13 5.36 -21.06
CA VAL A 46 -6.11 4.99 -22.04
C VAL A 46 -5.17 6.18 -22.22
N HIS A 47 -3.88 5.95 -21.97
CA HIS A 47 -2.85 6.98 -22.04
C HIS A 47 -1.91 6.80 -23.24
N SER A 48 -1.75 5.56 -23.68
CA SER A 48 -0.87 5.18 -24.77
C SER A 48 -1.33 3.86 -25.37
N HIS A 49 -0.71 3.49 -26.48
CA HIS A 49 -0.89 2.23 -27.16
C HIS A 49 0.45 1.49 -27.25
N SER A 50 0.36 0.17 -27.18
CA SER A 50 1.49 -0.73 -27.34
C SER A 50 2.02 -0.76 -28.78
N LEU A 51 3.12 -1.48 -29.03
CA LEU A 51 3.66 -1.65 -30.39
C LEU A 51 2.64 -2.34 -31.31
N LYS A 52 1.82 -3.22 -30.73
CA LYS A 52 0.71 -3.91 -31.41
C LYS A 52 -0.62 -3.13 -31.35
N ASN A 53 -0.62 -1.85 -30.97
CA ASN A 53 -1.78 -0.95 -30.86
C ASN A 53 -2.84 -1.33 -29.79
N ARG A 54 -2.51 -2.20 -28.85
CA ARG A 54 -3.36 -2.42 -27.66
C ARG A 54 -3.33 -1.23 -26.72
N GLU A 55 -4.47 -0.89 -26.15
CA GLU A 55 -4.69 0.18 -25.18
C GLU A 55 -3.87 -0.07 -23.90
N ARG A 56 -3.22 0.98 -23.37
CA ARG A 56 -2.40 0.91 -22.16
C ARG A 56 -2.75 2.02 -21.17
N SER A 57 -2.54 1.70 -19.90
CA SER A 57 -2.79 2.60 -18.77
C SER A 57 -1.66 2.54 -17.72
N LEU A 58 -1.95 2.95 -16.49
CA LEU A 58 -1.02 2.93 -15.37
C LEU A 58 -0.67 1.49 -14.94
N GLU A 59 0.62 1.25 -14.73
CA GLU A 59 1.11 -0.07 -14.28
C GLU A 59 1.76 0.00 -12.89
N CYS A 60 2.81 0.83 -12.71
CA CYS A 60 3.49 0.98 -11.41
C CYS A 60 2.92 2.13 -10.54
N GLY A 61 2.42 3.21 -11.17
CA GLY A 61 1.90 4.40 -10.49
C GLY A 61 2.95 5.28 -9.78
N ILE A 62 4.17 4.79 -9.55
CA ILE A 62 5.19 5.44 -8.70
C ILE A 62 6.42 5.93 -9.49
N GLY A 63 6.29 6.09 -10.81
CA GLY A 63 7.35 6.64 -11.66
C GLY A 63 8.54 5.69 -11.88
N LYS A 64 8.36 4.38 -11.72
CA LYS A 64 9.43 3.37 -11.84
C LYS A 64 9.42 2.62 -13.18
N CYS A 65 8.26 2.42 -13.81
CA CYS A 65 8.11 1.84 -15.15
C CYS A 65 7.86 2.91 -16.22
N GLY A 66 7.85 2.49 -17.49
CA GLY A 66 7.65 3.35 -18.66
C GLY A 66 6.23 3.37 -19.23
N ALA A 67 5.27 2.63 -18.65
CA ALA A 67 3.93 2.45 -19.22
C ALA A 67 3.12 3.74 -19.41
N CYS A 68 3.43 4.78 -18.63
CA CYS A 68 2.75 6.08 -18.65
C CYS A 68 3.65 7.22 -19.16
N GLU A 69 4.61 6.90 -20.03
CA GLU A 69 5.43 7.91 -20.69
C GLU A 69 4.63 8.59 -21.82
N MET A 70 4.58 9.91 -21.78
CA MET A 70 3.86 10.75 -22.73
C MET A 70 4.68 12.00 -23.05
N LEU A 71 4.36 12.65 -24.16
CA LEU A 71 4.91 13.94 -24.53
C LEU A 71 4.19 15.04 -23.76
N VAL A 72 4.87 15.68 -22.82
CA VAL A 72 4.37 16.78 -22.00
C VAL A 72 5.16 18.04 -22.34
N ASP A 73 4.49 19.01 -22.97
CA ASP A 73 5.11 20.24 -23.50
C ASP A 73 6.37 19.96 -24.35
N GLY A 74 6.30 18.93 -25.20
CA GLY A 74 7.38 18.53 -26.11
C GLY A 74 8.48 17.67 -25.46
N GLN A 75 8.34 17.27 -24.20
CA GLN A 75 9.32 16.42 -23.51
C GLN A 75 8.68 15.11 -23.02
N ILE A 76 9.40 14.00 -23.14
CA ILE A 76 8.94 12.71 -22.61
C ILE A 76 8.96 12.77 -21.08
N LYS A 77 7.79 12.63 -20.46
CA LYS A 77 7.62 12.60 -19.00
C LYS A 77 6.67 11.48 -18.58
N ARG A 78 6.83 11.02 -17.34
CA ARG A 78 5.92 10.04 -16.72
C ARG A 78 4.74 10.78 -16.11
N ILE A 79 3.56 10.61 -16.70
CA ILE A 79 2.36 11.36 -16.27
C ILE A 79 1.86 10.96 -14.87
N CYS A 80 2.24 9.78 -14.37
CA CYS A 80 1.87 9.34 -13.03
C CYS A 80 2.55 10.12 -11.90
N ILE A 81 3.63 10.86 -12.17
CA ILE A 81 4.35 11.67 -11.16
C ILE A 81 4.49 13.14 -11.58
N THR A 82 4.06 13.49 -12.79
CA THR A 82 4.16 14.85 -13.30
C THR A 82 2.89 15.61 -12.94
N PRO A 83 2.98 16.71 -12.17
CA PRO A 83 1.81 17.53 -11.83
C PRO A 83 1.30 18.29 -13.06
N VAL A 84 0.01 18.65 -13.05
CA VAL A 84 -0.62 19.48 -14.11
C VAL A 84 -0.19 20.94 -14.08
N ASP A 85 0.45 21.41 -13.00
CA ASP A 85 0.83 22.80 -12.80
C ASP A 85 1.74 23.33 -13.90
N GLY A 86 1.21 24.27 -14.69
CA GLY A 86 1.94 24.92 -15.78
C GLY A 86 2.05 24.09 -17.06
N VAL A 87 1.45 22.90 -17.10
CA VAL A 87 1.37 22.06 -18.29
C VAL A 87 0.42 22.68 -19.30
N LYS A 88 0.82 22.76 -20.56
CA LYS A 88 -0.03 23.30 -21.64
C LYS A 88 -0.59 22.20 -22.51
N GLU A 89 0.25 21.23 -22.87
CA GLU A 89 -0.10 20.16 -23.80
C GLU A 89 0.46 18.80 -23.38
N VAL A 90 -0.36 17.78 -23.51
CA VAL A 90 -0.05 16.38 -23.27
C VAL A 90 -0.49 15.56 -24.49
N LYS A 91 0.39 14.74 -25.02
CA LYS A 91 0.11 13.85 -26.16
C LYS A 91 0.76 12.49 -25.95
N GLU A 92 0.18 11.45 -26.54
CA GLU A 92 0.87 10.19 -26.73
C GLU A 92 2.17 10.42 -27.52
N VAL A 93 3.23 9.66 -27.20
CA VAL A 93 4.50 9.78 -27.92
C VAL A 93 4.34 9.17 -29.32
N PRO A 94 4.52 9.95 -30.40
CA PRO A 94 4.46 9.39 -31.76
C PRO A 94 5.52 8.31 -31.98
N ARG A 95 5.20 7.29 -32.78
CA ARG A 95 6.13 6.17 -33.06
C ARG A 95 7.42 6.61 -33.76
N ASP A 96 7.34 7.67 -34.55
CA ASP A 96 8.43 8.31 -35.28
C ASP A 96 9.01 9.52 -34.54
N TYR A 97 8.65 9.72 -33.26
CA TYR A 97 9.16 10.82 -32.47
C TYR A 97 10.68 10.73 -32.31
N SER A 98 11.36 11.79 -32.75
CA SER A 98 12.74 12.07 -32.38
C SER A 98 12.76 13.35 -31.55
N PRO A 99 13.42 13.35 -30.38
CA PRO A 99 13.61 14.58 -29.64
C PRO A 99 14.49 15.55 -30.43
N ASP A 100 14.19 16.84 -30.31
CA ASP A 100 15.05 17.89 -30.85
C ASP A 100 16.39 17.91 -30.11
N ILE A 101 17.48 18.12 -30.86
CA ILE A 101 18.80 18.29 -30.27
C ILE A 101 18.83 19.65 -29.57
N VAL A 102 18.84 19.62 -28.24
CA VAL A 102 19.02 20.83 -27.43
C VAL A 102 20.50 21.04 -27.17
N ASP A 103 21.02 22.18 -27.61
CA ASP A 103 22.41 22.57 -27.46
C ASP A 103 22.70 22.92 -25.99
N TYR A 104 23.24 21.97 -25.22
CA TYR A 104 23.49 22.14 -23.79
C TYR A 104 24.65 23.12 -23.57
N LYS A 105 24.31 24.36 -23.21
CA LYS A 105 25.29 25.37 -22.80
C LYS A 105 25.46 25.32 -21.29
N LYS A 106 26.61 24.81 -20.83
CA LYS A 106 27.01 24.78 -19.41
C LYS A 106 27.12 26.22 -18.87
N LYS A 107 26.03 26.72 -18.28
CA LYS A 107 25.95 28.13 -17.81
C LYS A 107 26.36 28.33 -16.35
N LYS A 108 26.38 27.27 -15.53
CA LYS A 108 26.66 27.34 -14.08
C LYS A 108 27.65 26.27 -13.63
N ALA A 109 28.39 26.57 -12.56
CA ALA A 109 29.18 25.57 -11.85
C ALA A 109 28.24 24.48 -11.27
N ILE A 110 28.73 23.24 -11.21
CA ILE A 110 27.98 22.12 -10.65
C ILE A 110 28.21 22.10 -9.13
N ASN A 111 27.11 22.04 -8.37
CA ASN A 111 27.19 21.95 -6.92
C ASN A 111 27.67 20.56 -6.48
N VAL A 112 28.57 20.54 -5.50
CA VAL A 112 29.03 19.31 -4.82
C VAL A 112 28.81 19.49 -3.33
N TYR A 113 27.82 18.80 -2.79
CA TYR A 113 27.55 18.76 -1.36
C TYR A 113 28.45 17.73 -0.69
N LYS A 114 28.76 17.94 0.59
CA LYS A 114 29.56 17.02 1.39
C LYS A 114 28.84 16.69 2.68
N THR A 115 28.83 15.43 3.03
CA THR A 115 28.20 14.93 4.26
C THR A 115 28.93 13.69 4.76
N THR A 116 28.74 13.32 6.03
CA THR A 116 29.28 12.06 6.55
C THR A 116 28.45 10.89 6.03
N VAL A 117 27.12 10.98 6.16
CA VAL A 117 26.17 9.95 5.73
C VAL A 117 25.25 10.50 4.65
N VAL A 118 25.07 9.77 3.55
CA VAL A 118 23.97 10.01 2.61
C VAL A 118 22.93 8.90 2.73
N ILE A 119 21.65 9.27 2.74
CA ILE A 119 20.52 8.36 2.81
C ILE A 119 19.70 8.53 1.54
N ILE A 120 19.51 7.44 0.79
CA ILE A 120 18.69 7.44 -0.43
C ILE A 120 17.32 6.88 -0.08
N GLY A 121 16.32 7.76 -0.04
CA GLY A 121 14.93 7.47 0.33
C GLY A 121 14.51 8.20 1.61
N ALA A 122 13.49 9.03 1.51
CA ALA A 122 12.80 9.70 2.62
C ALA A 122 11.51 8.97 3.01
N GLY A 123 11.47 7.65 2.82
CA GLY A 123 10.47 6.76 3.40
C GLY A 123 10.68 6.54 4.90
N PRO A 124 9.84 5.71 5.55
CA PRO A 124 9.93 5.45 6.99
C PRO A 124 11.33 4.99 7.45
N ALA A 125 11.97 4.08 6.71
CA ALA A 125 13.29 3.57 7.05
C ALA A 125 14.38 4.65 6.98
N GLY A 126 14.39 5.47 5.93
CA GLY A 126 15.38 6.53 5.76
C GLY A 126 15.18 7.68 6.76
N LEU A 127 13.94 8.07 7.03
CA LEU A 127 13.62 9.07 8.05
C LEU A 127 13.97 8.58 9.46
N ALA A 128 13.69 7.31 9.77
CA ALA A 128 14.07 6.72 11.04
C ALA A 128 15.59 6.61 11.23
N THR A 129 16.33 6.37 10.15
CA THR A 129 17.81 6.45 10.15
C THR A 129 18.26 7.87 10.47
N ARG A 130 17.70 8.87 9.78
CA ARG A 130 18.02 10.29 10.00
C ARG A 130 17.69 10.76 11.41
N GLU A 131 16.57 10.32 11.98
CA GLU A 131 16.15 10.66 13.35
C GLU A 131 17.27 10.37 14.35
N ILE A 132 17.80 9.14 14.35
CA ILE A 132 18.87 8.71 15.25
C ILE A 132 20.19 9.43 14.94
N LEU A 133 20.56 9.59 13.67
CA LEU A 133 21.78 10.33 13.29
C LEU A 133 21.74 11.79 13.77
N ASN A 134 20.58 12.44 13.68
CA ASN A 134 20.39 13.82 14.15
C ASN A 134 20.50 13.92 15.68
N GLN A 135 19.95 12.96 16.43
CA GLN A 135 20.09 12.91 17.90
C GLN A 135 21.56 12.84 18.34
N HIS A 136 22.43 12.28 17.50
CA HIS A 136 23.87 12.16 17.73
C HIS A 136 24.71 13.21 16.97
N ASN A 137 24.08 14.23 16.37
CA ASN A 137 24.72 15.32 15.62
C ASN A 137 25.61 14.83 14.46
N ILE A 138 25.23 13.75 13.79
CA ILE A 138 25.97 13.23 12.63
C ILE A 138 25.48 13.93 11.35
N PRO A 139 26.35 14.62 10.59
CA PRO A 139 25.99 15.26 9.34
C PRO A 139 25.42 14.24 8.35
N ASN A 140 24.20 14.50 7.88
CA ASN A 140 23.52 13.65 6.93
C ASN A 140 22.76 14.45 5.86
N ILE A 141 22.61 13.84 4.69
CA ILE A 141 21.72 14.31 3.63
C ILE A 141 20.79 13.17 3.24
N VAL A 142 19.48 13.43 3.19
CA VAL A 142 18.47 12.51 2.66
C VAL A 142 18.09 12.96 1.27
N ILE A 143 18.07 12.05 0.30
CA ILE A 143 17.70 12.33 -1.08
C ILE A 143 16.51 11.45 -1.45
N ASP A 144 15.42 12.06 -1.91
CA ASP A 144 14.21 11.34 -2.32
C ASP A 144 13.65 11.89 -3.64
N ASN A 145 13.15 10.98 -4.47
CA ASN A 145 12.64 11.32 -5.79
C ASN A 145 11.20 11.87 -5.74
N ASN A 146 10.47 11.69 -4.65
CA ASN A 146 9.12 12.21 -4.49
C ASN A 146 9.14 13.68 -4.09
N ALA A 147 8.01 14.36 -4.31
CA ALA A 147 7.80 15.75 -3.92
C ALA A 147 7.57 15.94 -2.41
N GLN A 148 7.37 14.86 -1.65
CA GLN A 148 7.05 14.88 -0.22
C GLN A 148 7.76 13.73 0.50
N ILE A 149 8.10 13.95 1.77
CA ILE A 149 8.64 12.92 2.67
C ILE A 149 7.57 11.88 3.04
N GLY A 150 7.99 10.68 3.46
CA GLY A 150 7.13 9.62 3.98
C GLY A 150 7.00 8.41 3.06
N GLY A 151 7.29 8.55 1.77
CA GLY A 151 7.19 7.45 0.81
C GLY A 151 5.80 6.79 0.85
N GLN A 152 5.75 5.46 0.89
CA GLN A 152 4.49 4.71 0.85
C GLN A 152 3.58 4.93 2.07
N PHE A 153 4.10 5.45 3.18
CA PHE A 153 3.28 5.75 4.37
C PHE A 153 2.22 6.82 4.12
N LEU A 154 2.45 7.73 3.17
CA LEU A 154 1.47 8.74 2.78
C LEU A 154 0.19 8.14 2.18
N MET A 155 0.29 6.93 1.61
CA MET A 155 -0.84 6.23 1.01
C MET A 155 -1.60 5.34 2.03
N GLN A 156 -1.10 5.21 3.26
CA GLN A 156 -1.65 4.30 4.26
C GLN A 156 -2.59 5.04 5.21
N THR A 157 -3.88 4.78 5.03
CA THR A 157 -4.94 5.35 5.86
C THR A 157 -5.24 4.49 7.08
N HIS A 158 -4.69 3.29 7.24
CA HIS A 158 -4.88 2.45 8.43
C HIS A 158 -3.93 2.87 9.57
N GLN A 159 -4.25 2.50 10.80
CA GLN A 159 -3.35 2.66 11.94
C GLN A 159 -2.31 1.53 11.96
N PHE A 160 -1.06 1.85 12.30
CA PHE A 160 0.04 0.88 12.31
C PHE A 160 0.17 0.12 13.63
N PHE A 161 0.67 -1.11 13.53
CA PHE A 161 1.03 -1.95 14.65
C PHE A 161 2.41 -1.59 15.17
N PHE A 162 2.56 -1.33 16.46
CA PHE A 162 3.86 -1.31 17.10
C PHE A 162 3.76 -1.98 18.46
N PHE A 163 4.81 -2.71 18.84
CA PHE A 163 5.01 -3.17 20.20
C PHE A 163 6.07 -2.30 20.85
N GLU A 164 5.64 -1.44 21.77
CA GLU A 164 6.50 -0.41 22.33
C GLU A 164 6.50 -0.50 23.85
N LYS A 165 7.60 -0.06 24.49
CA LYS A 165 7.65 0.14 25.95
C LYS A 165 7.02 1.47 26.36
N GLU A 166 7.14 2.46 25.49
CA GLU A 166 6.56 3.79 25.63
C GLU A 166 5.77 4.10 24.36
N LYS A 167 4.59 4.70 24.50
CA LYS A 167 3.73 5.01 23.36
C LYS A 167 4.43 6.03 22.45
N LYS A 168 4.79 5.62 21.23
CA LYS A 168 5.38 6.52 20.22
C LYS A 168 4.62 6.45 18.90
N PHE A 169 4.56 5.31 18.24
CA PHE A 169 3.98 5.17 16.89
C PHE A 169 2.73 4.29 16.84
N GLY A 170 2.57 3.36 17.78
CA GLY A 170 1.45 2.42 17.78
C GLY A 170 0.09 3.11 17.81
N GLY A 171 -0.76 2.82 16.82
CA GLY A 171 -2.07 3.47 16.67
C GLY A 171 -2.06 4.78 15.88
N MET A 172 -0.89 5.23 15.39
CA MET A 172 -0.80 6.33 14.43
C MET A 172 -0.97 5.84 12.99
N ARG A 173 -1.37 6.73 12.08
CA ARG A 173 -1.45 6.44 10.64
C ARG A 173 -0.12 6.76 9.97
N GLY A 174 0.08 6.23 8.76
CA GLY A 174 1.38 6.31 8.08
C GLY A 174 1.88 7.76 7.90
N PHE A 175 1.02 8.66 7.44
CA PHE A 175 1.37 10.07 7.25
C PHE A 175 1.75 10.78 8.57
N ASP A 176 1.13 10.43 9.70
CA ASP A 176 1.48 11.00 11.00
C ASP A 176 2.84 10.47 11.49
N ILE A 177 3.12 9.19 11.27
CA ILE A 177 4.41 8.58 11.60
C ILE A 177 5.52 9.21 10.76
N ALA A 178 5.31 9.35 9.45
CA ALA A 178 6.27 9.98 8.55
C ALA A 178 6.61 11.42 8.99
N LYS A 179 5.60 12.23 9.32
CA LYS A 179 5.79 13.58 9.85
C LYS A 179 6.59 13.57 11.16
N THR A 180 6.28 12.64 12.06
CA THR A 180 6.98 12.50 13.35
C THR A 180 8.45 12.13 13.16
N LEU A 181 8.75 11.18 12.27
CA LEU A 181 10.12 10.75 11.96
C LEU A 181 10.94 11.85 11.27
N ALA A 182 10.31 12.66 10.42
CA ALA A 182 11.00 13.77 9.74
C ALA A 182 11.38 14.90 10.72
N GLY A 183 10.57 15.10 11.77
CA GLY A 183 10.69 16.23 12.69
C GLY A 183 10.35 17.57 12.04
N ASP A 184 10.47 18.66 12.80
CA ASP A 184 10.13 20.00 12.28
C ASP A 184 11.22 20.60 11.38
N ASN A 185 12.46 20.11 11.48
CA ASN A 185 13.58 20.57 10.66
C ASN A 185 13.80 19.64 9.46
N HIS A 186 13.55 20.16 8.26
CA HIS A 186 13.77 19.44 6.99
C HIS A 186 15.09 19.82 6.29
N ASP A 187 15.97 20.58 6.93
CA ASP A 187 17.31 20.86 6.41
C ASP A 187 18.06 19.56 6.12
N GLY A 188 18.71 19.51 4.95
CA GLY A 188 19.40 18.32 4.46
C GLY A 188 18.48 17.26 3.82
N ILE A 189 17.18 17.51 3.68
CA ILE A 189 16.29 16.65 2.88
C ILE A 189 16.11 17.25 1.48
N PHE A 190 16.62 16.56 0.46
CA PHE A 190 16.53 16.95 -0.94
C PHE A 190 15.43 16.14 -1.63
N LEU A 191 14.28 16.78 -1.82
CA LEU A 191 13.11 16.21 -2.51
C LEU A 191 13.18 16.46 -4.02
N ASN A 192 12.27 15.83 -4.77
CA ASN A 192 12.24 15.84 -6.24
C ASN A 192 13.61 15.46 -6.85
N SER A 193 14.41 14.68 -6.14
CA SER A 193 15.81 14.44 -6.45
C SER A 193 16.05 12.95 -6.65
N THR A 194 16.35 12.56 -7.88
CA THR A 194 16.60 11.16 -8.23
C THR A 194 18.10 10.91 -8.20
N VAL A 195 18.52 9.96 -7.35
CA VAL A 195 19.85 9.35 -7.47
C VAL A 195 19.80 8.38 -8.64
N TRP A 196 20.57 8.66 -9.69
CA TRP A 196 20.62 7.79 -10.87
C TRP A 196 21.87 6.92 -10.90
N ASP A 197 22.91 7.28 -10.14
CA ASP A 197 24.16 6.53 -10.15
C ASP A 197 25.06 6.80 -8.94
N LEU A 198 25.91 5.82 -8.64
CA LEU A 198 26.97 5.88 -7.65
C LEU A 198 28.31 5.77 -8.39
N LEU A 199 29.11 6.83 -8.32
CA LEU A 199 30.38 6.94 -9.02
C LEU A 199 31.54 6.54 -8.12
N GLU A 200 32.62 6.08 -8.75
CA GLU A 200 33.90 5.82 -8.07
C GLU A 200 34.36 7.03 -7.25
N GLY A 201 34.98 6.79 -6.10
CA GLY A 201 35.33 7.84 -5.13
C GLY A 201 34.17 8.23 -4.21
N LYS A 202 33.15 7.37 -4.06
CA LYS A 202 32.00 7.57 -3.16
C LYS A 202 31.19 8.84 -3.46
N ARG A 203 31.00 9.11 -4.76
CA ARG A 203 30.24 10.25 -5.25
C ARG A 203 28.87 9.83 -5.75
N ILE A 204 27.83 10.45 -5.24
CA ILE A 204 26.45 10.19 -5.60
C ILE A 204 26.03 11.21 -6.66
N ALA A 205 25.52 10.73 -7.79
CA ALA A 205 25.05 11.57 -8.88
C ALA A 205 23.53 11.74 -8.83
N VAL A 206 23.08 12.99 -8.79
CA VAL A 206 21.70 13.34 -8.47
C VAL A 206 21.16 14.33 -9.50
N LYS A 207 19.91 14.13 -9.91
CA LYS A 207 19.14 15.13 -10.66
C LYS A 207 17.87 15.50 -9.95
N ASN A 208 17.68 16.80 -9.76
CA ASN A 208 16.38 17.34 -9.42
C ASN A 208 15.48 17.31 -10.67
N ILE A 209 14.42 16.52 -10.63
CA ILE A 209 13.51 16.30 -11.78
C ILE A 209 12.57 17.49 -12.01
N GLN A 210 12.42 18.38 -11.03
CA GLN A 210 11.59 19.58 -11.14
C GLN A 210 12.37 20.76 -11.74
N THR A 211 13.64 20.94 -11.34
CA THR A 211 14.48 22.07 -11.77
C THR A 211 15.48 21.72 -12.87
N ASP A 212 15.57 20.44 -13.24
CA ASP A 212 16.62 19.85 -14.11
C ASP A 212 18.06 20.07 -13.61
N GLU A 213 18.24 20.52 -12.36
CA GLU A 213 19.57 20.69 -11.76
C GLU A 213 20.24 19.33 -11.58
N ILE A 214 21.49 19.23 -12.04
CA ILE A 214 22.37 18.10 -11.78
C ILE A 214 23.39 18.54 -10.72
N TYR A 215 23.53 17.77 -9.66
CA TYR A 215 24.49 18.01 -8.59
C TYR A 215 25.05 16.69 -8.06
N TYR A 216 26.10 16.79 -7.26
CA TYR A 216 26.75 15.63 -6.64
C TYR A 216 26.73 15.73 -5.13
N VAL A 217 26.78 14.58 -4.46
CA VAL A 217 27.00 14.47 -3.03
C VAL A 217 28.19 13.55 -2.79
N ASP A 218 29.21 14.02 -2.08
CA ASP A 218 30.30 13.19 -1.61
C ASP A 218 30.00 12.77 -0.16
N ALA A 219 30.08 11.46 0.11
CA ALA A 219 29.77 10.90 1.43
C ALA A 219 30.74 9.78 1.82
N GLU A 220 30.91 9.56 3.13
CA GLU A 220 31.72 8.47 3.64
C GLU A 220 30.93 7.16 3.75
N TYR A 221 29.64 7.29 4.12
CA TYR A 221 28.68 6.21 4.35
C TYR A 221 27.44 6.40 3.47
N LEU A 222 26.89 5.29 2.99
CA LEU A 222 25.69 5.23 2.17
C LEU A 222 24.63 4.37 2.86
N VAL A 223 23.40 4.88 2.95
CA VAL A 223 22.22 4.12 3.34
C VAL A 223 21.24 4.09 2.16
N VAL A 224 20.87 2.89 1.72
CA VAL A 224 19.88 2.67 0.67
C VAL A 224 18.55 2.26 1.32
N ALA A 225 17.59 3.16 1.28
CA ALA A 225 16.23 3.02 1.83
C ALA A 225 15.18 3.29 0.74
N THR A 226 15.46 2.80 -0.47
CA THR A 226 14.69 3.01 -1.71
C THR A 226 13.35 2.28 -1.76
N GLY A 227 13.11 1.37 -0.81
CA GLY A 227 11.87 0.63 -0.68
C GLY A 227 11.76 -0.50 -1.71
N ALA A 228 10.55 -0.71 -2.23
CA ALA A 228 10.21 -1.77 -3.15
C ALA A 228 9.22 -1.31 -4.22
N VAL A 229 9.12 -2.08 -5.30
CA VAL A 229 8.17 -1.91 -6.39
C VAL A 229 7.14 -3.03 -6.38
N PRO A 230 5.89 -2.78 -6.81
CA PRO A 230 4.89 -3.85 -6.88
C PRO A 230 5.33 -4.96 -7.84
N PHE A 231 4.97 -6.20 -7.52
CA PHE A 231 5.09 -7.34 -8.42
C PHE A 231 3.74 -7.57 -9.12
N MET A 232 3.78 -7.82 -10.43
CA MET A 232 2.62 -8.14 -11.24
C MET A 232 2.87 -9.49 -11.92
N PRO A 233 2.14 -10.56 -11.54
CA PRO A 233 2.24 -11.84 -12.23
C PRO A 233 1.68 -11.70 -13.64
N THR A 234 2.23 -12.50 -14.55
CA THR A 234 1.75 -12.56 -15.93
C THR A 234 0.48 -13.37 -16.00
N PHE A 235 -0.54 -12.84 -16.66
CA PHE A 235 -1.78 -13.55 -16.97
C PHE A 235 -2.41 -12.98 -18.23
N GLU A 236 -3.47 -13.62 -18.72
CA GLU A 236 -4.10 -13.24 -19.96
C GLU A 236 -4.77 -11.86 -19.86
N ASN A 237 -4.40 -10.95 -20.77
CA ASN A 237 -4.85 -9.56 -20.80
C ASN A 237 -4.47 -8.75 -19.53
N ASP A 238 -3.31 -9.05 -18.94
CA ASP A 238 -2.75 -8.31 -17.80
C ASP A 238 -2.36 -6.85 -18.11
N ASP A 239 -2.44 -6.44 -19.37
CA ASP A 239 -2.06 -5.13 -19.87
C ASP A 239 -3.20 -4.12 -19.97
N LEU A 240 -4.44 -4.58 -19.88
CA LEU A 240 -5.62 -3.76 -20.15
C LEU A 240 -5.79 -2.63 -19.12
N PRO A 241 -6.29 -1.45 -19.54
CA PRO A 241 -6.85 -0.49 -18.60
C PRO A 241 -7.92 -1.15 -17.72
N GLY A 242 -7.86 -0.91 -16.41
CA GLY A 242 -8.68 -1.62 -15.42
C GLY A 242 -7.90 -2.65 -14.61
N VAL A 243 -6.73 -3.10 -15.10
CA VAL A 243 -5.83 -3.97 -14.35
C VAL A 243 -4.73 -3.13 -13.68
N TYR A 244 -4.74 -3.05 -12.35
CA TYR A 244 -3.84 -2.16 -11.62
C TYR A 244 -3.15 -2.86 -10.44
N THR A 245 -1.88 -2.52 -10.22
CA THR A 245 -1.18 -2.93 -9.00
C THR A 245 -1.73 -2.19 -7.78
N ALA A 246 -1.58 -2.79 -6.59
CA ALA A 246 -1.94 -2.18 -5.31
C ALA A 246 -1.38 -0.75 -5.15
N ALA A 247 -0.15 -0.50 -5.58
CA ALA A 247 0.48 0.82 -5.50
C ALA A 247 -0.24 1.87 -6.37
N VAL A 248 -0.67 1.49 -7.58
CA VAL A 248 -1.47 2.37 -8.45
C VAL A 248 -2.80 2.69 -7.80
N VAL A 249 -3.52 1.66 -7.32
CA VAL A 249 -4.83 1.82 -6.67
C VAL A 249 -4.71 2.74 -5.45
N GLN A 250 -3.76 2.46 -4.55
CA GLN A 250 -3.55 3.26 -3.34
C GLN A 250 -3.15 4.70 -3.64
N LYS A 251 -2.22 4.91 -4.58
CA LYS A 251 -1.79 6.27 -4.93
C LYS A 251 -2.94 7.08 -5.51
N MET A 252 -3.63 6.52 -6.52
CA MET A 252 -4.72 7.22 -7.19
C MET A 252 -5.86 7.54 -6.21
N MET A 253 -6.21 6.60 -5.34
CA MET A 253 -7.27 6.77 -4.34
C MET A 253 -6.89 7.74 -3.21
N ASN A 254 -5.72 7.57 -2.59
CA ASN A 254 -5.38 8.23 -1.32
C ASN A 254 -4.53 9.49 -1.48
N MET A 255 -3.82 9.66 -2.60
CA MET A 255 -3.03 10.87 -2.84
C MET A 255 -3.66 11.75 -3.93
N GLU A 256 -4.23 11.12 -4.95
CA GLU A 256 -4.82 11.82 -6.10
C GLU A 256 -6.35 11.90 -6.05
N PHE A 257 -6.98 11.35 -5.01
CA PHE A 257 -8.44 11.38 -4.79
C PHE A 257 -9.25 10.93 -6.02
N THR A 258 -8.79 9.86 -6.68
CA THR A 258 -9.36 9.29 -7.91
C THR A 258 -9.58 7.78 -7.75
N LEU A 259 -10.84 7.34 -7.81
CA LEU A 259 -11.15 5.91 -7.91
C LEU A 259 -10.98 5.44 -9.36
N LEU A 260 -10.21 4.38 -9.54
CA LEU A 260 -9.96 3.73 -10.83
C LEU A 260 -11.09 2.79 -11.27
N GLY A 261 -11.93 2.37 -10.33
CA GLY A 261 -13.12 1.55 -10.52
C GLY A 261 -14.03 1.66 -9.31
N LYS A 262 -15.29 1.24 -9.44
CA LYS A 262 -16.27 1.15 -8.35
C LYS A 262 -16.52 -0.26 -7.88
N ASN A 263 -16.31 -1.27 -8.72
CA ASN A 263 -16.56 -2.67 -8.42
C ASN A 263 -15.26 -3.45 -8.64
N ILE A 264 -14.59 -3.74 -7.53
CA ILE A 264 -13.20 -4.19 -7.55
C ILE A 264 -13.13 -5.69 -7.25
N LEU A 265 -12.36 -6.42 -8.04
CA LEU A 265 -11.81 -7.72 -7.65
C LEU A 265 -10.41 -7.51 -7.09
N THR A 266 -10.13 -7.98 -5.88
CA THR A 266 -8.76 -7.97 -5.33
C THR A 266 -8.13 -9.34 -5.46
N VAL A 267 -6.86 -9.39 -5.89
CA VAL A 267 -6.09 -10.62 -6.07
C VAL A 267 -4.94 -10.65 -5.07
N GLY A 268 -4.93 -11.66 -4.19
CA GLY A 268 -4.01 -11.83 -3.07
C GLY A 268 -4.67 -11.47 -1.74
N ALA A 269 -4.70 -12.42 -0.81
CA ALA A 269 -5.19 -12.29 0.56
C ALA A 269 -4.04 -12.12 1.57
N GLY A 270 -3.03 -11.34 1.18
CA GLY A 270 -1.99 -10.84 2.08
C GLY A 270 -2.41 -9.56 2.81
N ASN A 271 -1.54 -9.03 3.68
CA ASN A 271 -1.78 -7.76 4.38
C ASN A 271 -2.13 -6.61 3.42
N ILE A 272 -1.43 -6.51 2.28
CA ILE A 272 -1.70 -5.48 1.26
C ILE A 272 -3.10 -5.65 0.67
N GLY A 273 -3.52 -6.87 0.35
CA GLY A 273 -4.85 -7.17 -0.18
C GLY A 273 -5.95 -6.69 0.76
N TYR A 274 -5.89 -7.10 2.03
CA TYR A 274 -6.90 -6.67 3.03
C TYR A 274 -6.92 -5.16 3.25
N LEU A 275 -5.74 -4.54 3.37
CA LEU A 275 -5.65 -3.11 3.65
C LEU A 275 -6.14 -2.29 2.46
N THR A 276 -5.72 -2.62 1.24
CA THR A 276 -6.18 -1.93 0.03
C THR A 276 -7.67 -2.12 -0.21
N SER A 277 -8.21 -3.33 -0.03
CA SER A 277 -9.65 -3.57 -0.09
C SER A 277 -10.42 -2.76 0.95
N TYR A 278 -9.91 -2.67 2.19
CA TYR A 278 -10.55 -1.85 3.21
C TYR A 278 -10.53 -0.35 2.86
N GLN A 279 -9.42 0.14 2.32
CA GLN A 279 -9.29 1.52 1.85
C GLN A 279 -10.23 1.85 0.69
N LEU A 280 -10.42 0.90 -0.24
CA LEU A 280 -11.40 1.04 -1.31
C LEU A 280 -12.81 1.26 -0.76
N ILE A 281 -13.21 0.53 0.29
CA ILE A 281 -14.48 0.76 0.99
C ILE A 281 -14.51 2.15 1.65
N GLN A 282 -13.41 2.59 2.28
CA GLN A 282 -13.32 3.95 2.85
C GLN A 282 -13.53 5.04 1.79
N ALA A 283 -13.02 4.83 0.58
CA ALA A 283 -13.16 5.73 -0.55
C ALA A 283 -14.51 5.62 -1.27
N GLY A 284 -15.38 4.68 -0.88
CA GLY A 284 -16.72 4.50 -1.44
C GLY A 284 -16.80 3.56 -2.64
N ALA A 285 -15.75 2.78 -2.92
CA ALA A 285 -15.83 1.65 -3.85
C ALA A 285 -16.47 0.43 -3.18
N ASN A 286 -16.82 -0.55 -4.00
CA ASN A 286 -17.31 -1.87 -3.60
C ASN A 286 -16.25 -2.92 -3.97
N VAL A 287 -15.87 -3.76 -3.02
CA VAL A 287 -14.96 -4.89 -3.27
C VAL A 287 -15.80 -6.15 -3.36
N LYS A 288 -15.91 -6.74 -4.55
CA LYS A 288 -16.77 -7.91 -4.79
C LYS A 288 -16.24 -9.16 -4.09
N ALA A 289 -14.93 -9.37 -4.16
CA ALA A 289 -14.25 -10.51 -3.57
C ALA A 289 -12.75 -10.23 -3.46
N ILE A 290 -12.10 -10.99 -2.59
CA ILE A 290 -10.66 -11.19 -2.56
C ILE A 290 -10.41 -12.65 -2.95
N ILE A 291 -9.58 -12.90 -3.96
CA ILE A 291 -9.15 -14.26 -4.31
C ILE A 291 -7.71 -14.51 -3.88
N GLU A 292 -7.39 -15.74 -3.49
CA GLU A 292 -6.07 -16.17 -3.04
C GLU A 292 -5.73 -17.52 -3.67
N ALA A 293 -4.55 -17.60 -4.27
CA ALA A 293 -4.11 -18.82 -4.96
C ALA A 293 -3.61 -19.89 -3.99
N GLN A 294 -3.19 -19.49 -2.79
CA GLN A 294 -2.91 -20.42 -1.69
C GLN A 294 -4.20 -21.03 -1.14
N ASP A 295 -4.09 -22.20 -0.52
CA ASP A 295 -5.20 -22.88 0.17
C ASP A 295 -5.55 -22.24 1.53
N HIS A 296 -4.77 -21.26 1.95
CA HIS A 296 -4.94 -20.49 3.18
C HIS A 296 -4.68 -19.01 2.92
N GLU A 297 -5.13 -18.18 3.85
CA GLU A 297 -4.88 -16.74 3.85
C GLU A 297 -3.46 -16.41 4.30
N GLY A 298 -2.78 -15.50 3.59
CA GLY A 298 -1.40 -15.12 3.92
C GLY A 298 -1.26 -13.89 4.84
N GLY A 299 -2.29 -13.07 4.96
CA GLY A 299 -2.27 -11.86 5.78
C GLY A 299 -2.62 -12.11 7.25
N PHE A 300 -2.51 -11.06 8.06
CA PHE A 300 -2.74 -11.16 9.50
C PHE A 300 -4.24 -11.39 9.77
N PRO A 301 -4.62 -12.34 10.64
CA PRO A 301 -6.03 -12.65 10.92
C PRO A 301 -6.86 -11.43 11.36
N VAL A 302 -6.27 -10.50 12.11
CA VAL A 302 -6.93 -9.26 12.53
C VAL A 302 -7.26 -8.33 11.35
N GLN A 303 -6.43 -8.32 10.29
CA GLN A 303 -6.68 -7.57 9.06
C GLN A 303 -7.68 -8.30 8.15
N ALA A 304 -7.66 -9.65 8.12
CA ALA A 304 -8.66 -10.44 7.42
C ALA A 304 -10.07 -10.19 8.01
N ASN A 305 -10.19 -10.24 9.33
CA ASN A 305 -11.46 -9.97 10.03
C ASN A 305 -12.00 -8.58 9.73
N ARG A 306 -11.12 -7.58 9.52
CA ARG A 306 -11.51 -6.21 9.18
C ARG A 306 -12.29 -6.14 7.86
N VAL A 307 -11.92 -6.92 6.84
CA VAL A 307 -12.65 -6.96 5.56
C VAL A 307 -13.84 -7.91 5.59
N ARG A 308 -13.75 -9.05 6.29
CA ARG A 308 -14.87 -10.00 6.45
C ARG A 308 -16.07 -9.39 7.16
N ARG A 309 -15.84 -8.53 8.15
CA ARG A 309 -16.91 -7.79 8.86
C ARG A 309 -17.66 -6.78 7.96
N LEU A 310 -17.14 -6.50 6.76
CA LEU A 310 -17.83 -5.76 5.71
C LEU A 310 -18.59 -6.69 4.74
N GLY A 311 -18.57 -7.99 5.00
CA GLY A 311 -19.13 -9.06 4.18
C GLY A 311 -18.36 -9.33 2.89
N ILE A 312 -17.10 -8.90 2.80
CA ILE A 312 -16.25 -9.17 1.62
C ILE A 312 -15.79 -10.64 1.69
N PRO A 313 -16.15 -11.48 0.71
CA PRO A 313 -15.73 -12.88 0.69
C PRO A 313 -14.25 -13.00 0.30
N VAL A 314 -13.56 -13.91 0.98
CA VAL A 314 -12.18 -14.31 0.68
C VAL A 314 -12.20 -15.74 0.17
N LEU A 315 -11.81 -15.95 -1.08
CA LEU A 315 -11.85 -17.23 -1.78
C LEU A 315 -10.43 -17.77 -1.95
N THR A 316 -10.06 -18.79 -1.17
CA THR A 316 -8.75 -19.48 -1.28
C THR A 316 -8.76 -20.54 -2.37
N SER A 317 -7.57 -21.02 -2.75
CA SER A 317 -7.36 -21.95 -3.87
C SER A 317 -7.94 -21.43 -5.19
N LYS A 318 -8.02 -20.10 -5.39
CA LYS A 318 -8.53 -19.45 -6.59
C LYS A 318 -7.45 -18.57 -7.22
N ILE A 319 -7.15 -18.79 -8.49
CA ILE A 319 -6.17 -18.01 -9.25
C ILE A 319 -6.84 -17.17 -10.34
N LEU A 320 -6.33 -15.96 -10.58
CA LEU A 320 -6.73 -15.15 -11.73
C LEU A 320 -6.09 -15.71 -13.00
N ILE A 321 -6.90 -15.94 -14.04
CA ILE A 321 -6.44 -16.43 -15.34
C ILE A 321 -6.47 -15.31 -16.38
N LYS A 322 -7.55 -14.54 -16.41
CA LYS A 322 -7.81 -13.59 -17.50
C LYS A 322 -8.56 -12.36 -17.01
N ALA A 323 -8.19 -11.19 -17.51
CA ALA A 323 -9.05 -10.01 -17.49
C ALA A 323 -9.94 -9.97 -18.74
N VAL A 324 -11.24 -9.69 -18.55
CA VAL A 324 -12.21 -9.61 -19.64
C VAL A 324 -12.38 -8.14 -20.04
N PRO A 325 -11.95 -7.75 -21.27
CA PRO A 325 -12.10 -6.37 -21.74
C PRO A 325 -13.57 -6.01 -21.92
N ASN A 326 -13.90 -4.72 -21.78
CA ASN A 326 -15.16 -4.18 -22.29
C ASN A 326 -15.12 -4.04 -23.82
N GLU A 327 -16.27 -3.74 -24.45
CA GLU A 327 -16.41 -3.70 -25.92
C GLU A 327 -15.44 -2.74 -26.64
N ASP A 328 -15.04 -1.64 -26.00
CA ASP A 328 -14.15 -0.62 -26.58
C ASP A 328 -12.70 -0.71 -26.10
N HIS A 329 -12.35 -1.75 -25.34
CA HIS A 329 -11.02 -2.00 -24.78
C HIS A 329 -10.44 -0.87 -23.91
N THR A 330 -11.26 0.09 -23.48
CA THR A 330 -10.85 1.18 -22.58
C THR A 330 -10.92 0.79 -21.10
N GLY A 331 -11.35 -0.44 -20.82
CA GLY A 331 -11.54 -0.97 -19.47
C GLY A 331 -11.73 -2.49 -19.46
N ILE A 332 -12.18 -2.99 -18.31
CA ILE A 332 -12.60 -4.37 -18.12
C ILE A 332 -14.06 -4.43 -17.65
N GLU A 333 -14.72 -5.56 -17.88
CA GLU A 333 -16.07 -5.84 -17.38
C GLU A 333 -16.15 -7.12 -16.53
N GLY A 334 -15.07 -7.90 -16.49
CA GLY A 334 -15.03 -9.19 -15.83
C GLY A 334 -13.62 -9.74 -15.62
N ALA A 335 -13.55 -10.88 -14.93
CA ALA A 335 -12.34 -11.67 -14.79
C ALA A 335 -12.67 -13.17 -14.84
N VAL A 336 -11.80 -13.96 -15.46
CA VAL A 336 -11.84 -15.42 -15.38
C VAL A 336 -10.90 -15.87 -14.27
N VAL A 337 -11.43 -16.65 -13.35
CA VAL A 337 -10.69 -17.30 -12.26
C VAL A 337 -10.80 -18.81 -12.42
N ALA A 338 -9.89 -19.56 -11.81
CA ALA A 338 -9.96 -21.02 -11.77
C ALA A 338 -9.63 -21.54 -10.37
N ASP A 339 -10.09 -22.74 -10.03
CA ASP A 339 -9.51 -23.46 -8.91
C ASP A 339 -8.04 -23.74 -9.20
N CYS A 340 -7.21 -23.73 -8.17
CA CYS A 340 -5.77 -23.94 -8.34
C CYS A 340 -5.17 -24.74 -7.19
N LYS A 341 -4.01 -25.32 -7.47
CA LYS A 341 -3.14 -25.96 -6.47
C LYS A 341 -1.71 -25.58 -6.78
N ASN A 342 -0.95 -25.16 -5.77
CA ASN A 342 0.45 -24.72 -5.93
C ASN A 342 0.61 -23.65 -7.03
N PHE A 343 -0.30 -22.66 -7.05
CA PHE A 343 -0.32 -21.59 -8.07
C PHE A 343 -0.49 -22.08 -9.51
N GLN A 344 -0.94 -23.32 -9.71
CA GLN A 344 -1.27 -23.87 -11.03
C GLN A 344 -2.78 -24.04 -11.14
N PRO A 345 -3.43 -23.51 -12.19
CA PRO A 345 -4.85 -23.72 -12.40
C PRO A 345 -5.18 -25.18 -12.65
N ILE A 346 -6.36 -25.58 -12.20
CA ILE A 346 -6.96 -26.88 -12.49
C ILE A 346 -7.84 -26.72 -13.74
N PRO A 347 -7.48 -27.32 -14.89
CA PRO A 347 -8.24 -27.16 -16.12
C PRO A 347 -9.69 -27.63 -15.97
N GLY A 348 -10.62 -26.90 -16.59
CA GLY A 348 -12.06 -27.20 -16.54
C GLY A 348 -12.78 -26.62 -15.32
N THR A 349 -12.09 -25.85 -14.48
CA THR A 349 -12.66 -25.15 -13.32
C THR A 349 -12.79 -23.64 -13.53
N GLU A 350 -12.63 -23.19 -14.78
CA GLU A 350 -12.69 -21.80 -15.17
C GLU A 350 -14.08 -21.21 -14.92
N GLN A 351 -14.08 -20.03 -14.33
CA GLN A 351 -15.23 -19.38 -13.74
C GLN A 351 -15.18 -17.88 -14.02
N LEU A 352 -16.29 -17.31 -14.46
CA LEU A 352 -16.40 -15.89 -14.77
C LEU A 352 -16.96 -15.11 -13.58
N ILE A 353 -16.26 -14.07 -13.18
CA ILE A 353 -16.75 -13.02 -12.27
C ILE A 353 -17.08 -11.79 -13.11
N GLU A 354 -18.37 -11.51 -13.29
CA GLU A 354 -18.86 -10.38 -14.10
C GLU A 354 -19.05 -9.10 -13.27
N GLY A 355 -19.18 -7.97 -13.97
CA GLY A 355 -19.58 -6.68 -13.41
C GLY A 355 -18.54 -6.05 -12.48
N ILE A 356 -17.26 -6.34 -12.72
CA ILE A 356 -16.13 -5.62 -12.12
C ILE A 356 -15.61 -4.61 -13.14
N ASP A 357 -15.07 -3.50 -12.68
CA ASP A 357 -14.52 -2.43 -13.53
C ASP A 357 -13.05 -2.12 -13.23
N ALA A 358 -12.48 -2.74 -12.20
CA ALA A 358 -11.04 -2.80 -11.99
C ALA A 358 -10.62 -4.06 -11.20
N ILE A 359 -9.39 -4.51 -11.45
CA ILE A 359 -8.69 -5.55 -10.71
C ILE A 359 -7.55 -4.90 -9.93
N ASN A 360 -7.53 -5.14 -8.62
CA ASN A 360 -6.50 -4.69 -7.70
C ASN A 360 -5.53 -5.84 -7.37
N ILE A 361 -4.35 -5.83 -8.00
CA ILE A 361 -3.35 -6.89 -7.90
C ILE A 361 -2.44 -6.66 -6.69
N CYS A 362 -2.50 -7.57 -5.71
CA CYS A 362 -1.83 -7.51 -4.42
C CYS A 362 -0.94 -8.75 -4.17
N THR A 363 -0.23 -9.20 -5.21
CA THR A 363 0.48 -10.49 -5.25
C THR A 363 1.96 -10.43 -4.88
N GLY A 364 2.42 -9.32 -4.27
CA GLY A 364 3.79 -9.19 -3.76
C GLY A 364 4.52 -7.93 -4.21
N LEU A 365 5.76 -7.80 -3.76
CA LEU A 365 6.68 -6.68 -4.03
C LEU A 365 8.07 -7.23 -4.37
N VAL A 366 8.85 -6.46 -5.12
CA VAL A 366 10.28 -6.70 -5.41
C VAL A 366 11.10 -5.55 -4.84
N ALA A 367 12.20 -5.84 -4.16
CA ALA A 367 13.08 -4.82 -3.59
C ALA A 367 13.64 -3.89 -4.67
N ASP A 368 13.73 -2.58 -4.39
CA ASP A 368 14.41 -1.61 -5.27
C ASP A 368 15.88 -1.49 -4.87
N ASP A 369 16.63 -2.57 -5.04
CA ASP A 369 17.97 -2.77 -4.46
C ASP A 369 19.13 -2.48 -5.42
N GLN A 370 18.87 -1.95 -6.62
CA GLN A 370 19.90 -1.68 -7.64
C GLN A 370 21.01 -0.76 -7.12
N LEU A 371 20.63 0.28 -6.37
CA LEU A 371 21.59 1.19 -5.73
C LEU A 371 22.30 0.55 -4.53
N LEU A 372 21.69 -0.45 -3.88
CA LEU A 372 22.32 -1.21 -2.81
C LEU A 372 23.42 -2.12 -3.36
N ILE A 373 23.12 -2.85 -4.45
CA ILE A 373 24.08 -3.69 -5.17
C ILE A 373 25.29 -2.84 -5.60
N LYS A 374 25.04 -1.74 -6.34
CA LYS A 374 26.11 -0.84 -6.76
C LYS A 374 26.82 -0.15 -5.57
N GLY A 375 26.08 0.15 -4.52
CA GLY A 375 26.61 0.73 -3.29
C GLY A 375 27.61 -0.18 -2.60
N HIS A 376 27.36 -1.49 -2.57
CA HIS A 376 28.33 -2.46 -2.03
C HIS A 376 29.63 -2.48 -2.84
N GLU A 377 29.58 -2.30 -4.16
CA GLU A 377 30.79 -2.22 -5.01
C GLU A 377 31.58 -0.94 -4.76
N VAL A 378 30.89 0.21 -4.63
CA VAL A 378 31.53 1.53 -4.53
C VAL A 378 31.94 1.92 -3.10
N PHE A 379 31.11 1.61 -2.11
CA PHE A 379 31.33 1.97 -0.70
C PHE A 379 31.84 0.79 0.14
N GLY A 380 31.78 -0.44 -0.36
CA GLY A 380 32.17 -1.63 0.39
C GLY A 380 31.35 -1.80 1.66
N ARG A 381 32.03 -2.06 2.79
CA ARG A 381 31.42 -2.20 4.12
C ARG A 381 30.72 -0.96 4.67
N PHE A 382 30.80 0.18 3.97
CA PHE A 382 30.19 1.45 4.38
C PHE A 382 28.86 1.73 3.64
N CYS A 383 28.36 0.75 2.89
CA CYS A 383 27.01 0.73 2.34
C CYS A 383 26.09 -0.10 3.23
N TYR A 384 24.91 0.43 3.55
CA TYR A 384 23.88 -0.22 4.37
C TYR A 384 22.56 -0.18 3.63
N GLY A 385 21.75 -1.23 3.76
CA GLY A 385 20.38 -1.24 3.29
C GLY A 385 19.37 -1.18 4.44
N ALA A 386 18.24 -0.50 4.23
CA ALA A 386 17.19 -0.33 5.22
C ALA A 386 15.78 -0.48 4.62
N GLY A 387 14.85 -1.01 5.42
CA GLY A 387 13.46 -1.25 4.99
C GLY A 387 13.35 -2.24 3.83
N ASP A 388 12.36 -2.02 2.96
CA ASP A 388 12.04 -2.96 1.88
C ASP A 388 13.12 -3.08 0.80
N ALA A 389 14.13 -2.19 0.81
CA ALA A 389 15.28 -2.28 -0.10
C ALA A 389 16.21 -3.47 0.21
N ILE A 390 16.11 -4.07 1.41
CA ILE A 390 16.85 -5.30 1.76
C ILE A 390 15.94 -6.52 1.86
N ARG A 391 14.73 -6.31 2.34
CA ARG A 391 13.77 -7.37 2.65
C ARG A 391 12.40 -6.75 2.82
N ILE A 392 11.45 -7.23 2.03
CA ILE A 392 10.05 -6.84 2.15
C ILE A 392 9.53 -7.19 3.54
N GLY A 393 8.94 -6.21 4.23
CA GLY A 393 8.37 -6.40 5.56
C GLY A 393 7.24 -5.43 5.88
N GLU A 394 6.77 -5.44 7.12
CA GLU A 394 5.80 -4.45 7.58
C GLU A 394 6.45 -3.06 7.74
N GLY A 395 5.63 -2.01 7.68
CA GLY A 395 6.11 -0.64 7.87
C GLY A 395 6.85 -0.43 9.21
N THR A 396 6.44 -1.17 10.24
CA THR A 396 7.09 -1.19 11.56
C THR A 396 8.51 -1.73 11.48
N SER A 397 8.71 -2.84 10.76
CA SER A 397 10.02 -3.42 10.50
C SER A 397 10.92 -2.45 9.73
N ALA A 398 10.36 -1.65 8.81
CA ALA A 398 11.11 -0.62 8.08
C ALA A 398 11.63 0.50 9.01
N VAL A 399 10.80 1.00 9.92
CA VAL A 399 11.20 2.01 10.92
C VAL A 399 12.31 1.46 11.82
N LEU A 400 12.10 0.27 12.40
CA LEU A 400 13.04 -0.35 13.35
C LEU A 400 14.39 -0.67 12.67
N ARG A 401 14.38 -1.17 11.43
CA ARG A 401 15.63 -1.40 10.69
C ARG A 401 16.37 -0.10 10.39
N GLY A 402 15.66 0.98 10.05
CA GLY A 402 16.28 2.30 9.86
C GLY A 402 17.01 2.79 11.11
N GLN A 403 16.37 2.67 12.28
CA GLN A 403 17.01 3.00 13.55
C GLN A 403 18.23 2.11 13.83
N GLN A 404 18.11 0.80 13.57
CA GLN A 404 19.20 -0.16 13.74
C GLN A 404 20.42 0.18 12.87
N VAL A 405 20.21 0.54 11.59
CA VAL A 405 21.28 0.97 10.67
C VAL A 405 22.00 2.21 11.19
N ALA A 406 21.27 3.18 11.75
CA ALA A 406 21.91 4.37 12.32
C ALA A 406 22.86 4.00 13.48
N TYR A 407 22.47 3.10 14.38
CA TYR A 407 23.35 2.61 15.45
C TYR A 407 24.57 1.83 14.90
N GLU A 408 24.39 1.02 13.86
CA GLU A 408 25.50 0.33 13.19
C GLU A 408 26.53 1.33 12.65
N ILE A 409 26.08 2.45 12.07
CA ILE A 409 26.95 3.53 11.61
C ILE A 409 27.64 4.24 12.77
N LEU A 410 26.89 4.59 13.84
CA LEU A 410 27.45 5.23 15.04
C LEU A 410 28.57 4.40 15.67
N ASN A 411 28.39 3.07 15.72
CA ASN A 411 29.40 2.15 16.21
C ASN A 411 30.69 2.19 15.38
N VAL A 412 30.58 2.18 14.05
CA VAL A 412 31.76 2.27 13.16
C VAL A 412 32.44 3.64 13.25
N LEU A 413 31.67 4.71 13.47
CA LEU A 413 32.20 6.06 13.71
C LEU A 413 32.85 6.23 15.10
N GLY A 414 32.69 5.27 16.01
CA GLY A 414 33.16 5.38 17.39
C GLY A 414 32.39 6.40 18.24
N VAL A 415 31.17 6.73 17.84
CA VAL A 415 30.29 7.66 18.56
C VAL A 415 29.58 6.92 19.68
N LYS A 416 29.56 7.50 20.89
CA LYS A 416 28.87 6.89 22.03
C LYS A 416 27.36 6.97 21.87
N TYR A 417 26.68 5.86 22.14
CA TYR A 417 25.22 5.75 22.21
C TYR A 417 24.83 4.78 23.32
N ASP A 418 23.54 4.75 23.68
CA ASP A 418 23.01 3.79 24.64
C ASP A 418 22.94 2.38 24.02
N TYR A 419 23.79 1.47 24.50
CA TYR A 419 23.86 0.11 23.99
C TYR A 419 22.56 -0.67 24.24
N ASP A 420 21.87 -0.42 25.36
CA ASP A 420 20.61 -1.10 25.68
C ASP A 420 19.49 -0.66 24.73
N ALA A 421 19.51 0.60 24.29
CA ALA A 421 18.60 1.10 23.25
C ALA A 421 18.81 0.37 21.92
N PHE A 422 20.07 0.19 21.49
CA PHE A 422 20.39 -0.60 20.28
C PHE A 422 19.92 -2.06 20.40
N LEU A 423 20.13 -2.70 21.55
CA LEU A 423 19.66 -4.07 21.79
C LEU A 423 18.13 -4.16 21.77
N SER A 424 17.42 -3.17 22.34
CA SER A 424 15.95 -3.11 22.32
C SER A 424 15.43 -3.00 20.89
N VAL A 425 15.93 -2.03 20.11
CA VAL A 425 15.54 -1.84 18.71
C VAL A 425 15.85 -3.09 17.87
N SER A 426 17.00 -3.72 18.10
CA SER A 426 17.38 -4.94 17.40
C SER A 426 16.43 -6.10 17.70
N LYS A 427 16.05 -6.27 18.97
CA LYS A 427 15.05 -7.27 19.38
C LYS A 427 13.68 -6.96 18.77
N GLU A 428 13.22 -5.72 18.88
CA GLU A 428 11.93 -5.29 18.34
C GLU A 428 11.85 -5.50 16.82
N TYR A 429 12.94 -5.23 16.09
CA TYR A 429 13.03 -5.50 14.64
C TYR A 429 12.91 -7.00 14.32
N ILE A 430 13.53 -7.87 15.12
CA ILE A 430 13.40 -9.33 14.94
C ILE A 430 11.96 -9.76 15.23
N ASP A 431 11.38 -9.26 16.33
CA ASP A 431 10.04 -9.62 16.77
C ASP A 431 8.96 -9.10 15.79
N SER A 432 9.16 -7.93 15.17
CA SER A 432 8.21 -7.35 14.20
C SER A 432 8.13 -8.12 12.87
N GLN A 433 9.05 -9.06 12.63
CA GLN A 433 9.08 -9.91 11.42
C GLN A 433 8.40 -11.26 11.64
N GLN A 434 7.89 -11.55 12.84
CA GLN A 434 7.24 -12.82 13.15
C GLN A 434 5.81 -12.84 12.61
N HIS A 435 5.39 -14.01 12.11
CA HIS A 435 3.99 -14.23 11.73
C HIS A 435 3.13 -14.38 12.98
N PRO A 436 1.87 -13.89 12.96
CA PRO A 436 0.96 -14.07 14.07
C PRO A 436 0.74 -15.55 14.37
N THR A 437 0.88 -15.93 15.63
CA THR A 437 0.61 -17.30 16.10
C THR A 437 -0.62 -17.30 16.99
N LYS A 438 -1.51 -18.28 16.81
CA LYS A 438 -2.71 -18.39 17.65
C LYS A 438 -2.31 -18.76 19.08
N VAL A 439 -2.72 -17.97 20.07
CA VAL A 439 -2.34 -18.15 21.49
C VAL A 439 -3.54 -18.61 22.33
N ILE A 440 -4.74 -18.15 21.98
CA ILE A 440 -6.00 -18.51 22.63
C ILE A 440 -7.03 -18.91 21.57
N GLU A 441 -7.91 -19.84 21.93
CA GLU A 441 -9.00 -20.31 21.04
C GLU A 441 -10.19 -19.36 21.06
N GLU A 442 -10.53 -18.88 22.25
CA GLU A 442 -11.71 -18.05 22.51
C GLU A 442 -11.31 -16.77 23.23
N VAL A 443 -12.10 -15.73 22.98
CA VAL A 443 -12.01 -14.42 23.63
C VAL A 443 -12.35 -14.51 25.12
N PHE A 444 -11.66 -13.73 25.94
CA PHE A 444 -12.02 -13.59 27.35
C PHE A 444 -13.38 -12.89 27.49
N THR A 445 -14.23 -13.40 28.38
CA THR A 445 -15.56 -12.86 28.68
C THR A 445 -15.71 -12.60 30.18
N PRO A 446 -16.46 -11.56 30.58
CA PRO A 446 -16.80 -11.36 31.99
C PRO A 446 -17.85 -12.39 32.42
N ASP A 447 -17.93 -12.67 33.72
CA ASP A 447 -19.08 -13.39 34.26
C ASP A 447 -20.37 -12.57 34.06
N LYS A 448 -21.52 -13.26 34.05
CA LYS A 448 -22.82 -12.64 33.76
C LYS A 448 -23.16 -11.50 34.72
N VAL A 449 -22.85 -11.65 36.00
CA VAL A 449 -23.12 -10.62 37.02
C VAL A 449 -22.31 -9.36 36.72
N ARG A 450 -21.03 -9.53 36.37
CA ARG A 450 -20.17 -8.42 35.97
C ARG A 450 -20.67 -7.79 34.67
N ALA A 451 -21.00 -8.58 33.65
CA ALA A 451 -21.49 -8.10 32.36
C ALA A 451 -22.73 -7.20 32.50
N GLU A 452 -23.70 -7.61 33.33
CA GLU A 452 -24.94 -6.88 33.58
C GLU A 452 -24.73 -5.63 34.45
N ALA A 453 -23.73 -5.63 35.33
CA ALA A 453 -23.49 -4.55 36.29
C ALA A 453 -22.94 -3.27 35.63
N LYS A 454 -21.99 -3.38 34.70
CA LYS A 454 -21.38 -2.20 34.03
C LYS A 454 -20.97 -2.52 32.59
N PRO A 455 -20.94 -1.52 31.70
CA PRO A 455 -20.34 -1.66 30.38
C PRO A 455 -18.90 -2.19 30.44
N PHE A 456 -18.50 -2.86 29.38
CA PHE A 456 -17.16 -3.43 29.23
C PHE A 456 -16.75 -3.47 27.75
N VAL A 457 -15.51 -3.88 27.51
CA VAL A 457 -15.00 -4.18 26.17
C VAL A 457 -14.57 -5.63 26.10
N GLN A 458 -14.55 -6.17 24.89
CA GLN A 458 -14.02 -7.49 24.57
C GLN A 458 -12.92 -7.31 23.52
N ILE A 459 -11.81 -8.02 23.69
CA ILE A 459 -10.64 -7.93 22.82
C ILE A 459 -10.57 -9.22 22.02
N ASP A 460 -10.85 -9.14 20.72
CA ASP A 460 -10.81 -10.26 19.79
C ASP A 460 -9.46 -10.32 19.05
N CYS A 461 -8.41 -10.36 19.86
CA CYS A 461 -7.03 -10.48 19.39
C CYS A 461 -6.48 -11.82 19.87
N LEU A 462 -6.75 -12.87 19.09
CA LEU A 462 -6.43 -14.26 19.47
C LEU A 462 -4.97 -14.67 19.18
N HIS A 463 -4.22 -13.82 18.48
CA HIS A 463 -2.88 -14.13 17.98
C HIS A 463 -1.82 -13.24 18.62
N GLY A 464 -0.67 -13.82 18.93
CA GLY A 464 0.52 -13.09 19.37
C GLY A 464 1.25 -12.49 18.19
N PHE A 465 1.38 -11.17 18.16
CA PHE A 465 2.24 -10.41 17.24
C PHE A 465 2.66 -9.05 17.85
N ALA A 466 3.52 -8.31 17.14
CA ALA A 466 4.13 -7.06 17.60
C ALA A 466 3.17 -5.85 17.60
N CYS A 467 2.20 -5.83 18.52
CA CYS A 467 1.24 -4.74 18.71
C CYS A 467 0.80 -4.61 20.18
N ASN A 468 0.87 -3.42 20.79
CA ASN A 468 0.29 -3.13 22.12
C ASN A 468 -0.38 -1.74 22.35
N PRO A 469 -0.89 -0.97 21.36
CA PRO A 469 -1.52 0.34 21.64
C PRO A 469 -2.70 0.32 22.63
N CYS A 470 -3.40 -0.81 22.72
CA CYS A 470 -4.54 -0.98 23.63
C CYS A 470 -4.15 -0.88 25.11
N GLU A 471 -2.95 -1.31 25.49
CA GLU A 471 -2.41 -1.20 26.85
C GLU A 471 -2.26 0.28 27.24
N PHE A 472 -1.59 1.07 26.41
CA PHE A 472 -1.42 2.51 26.62
C PHE A 472 -2.73 3.31 26.59
N SER A 473 -3.74 2.82 25.87
CA SER A 473 -5.03 3.49 25.76
C SER A 473 -5.92 3.36 27.01
N CYS A 474 -5.60 2.46 27.94
CA CYS A 474 -6.45 2.17 29.07
C CYS A 474 -6.12 3.08 30.28
N PRO A 475 -6.99 4.05 30.64
CA PRO A 475 -6.71 4.95 31.77
C PRO A 475 -6.79 4.27 33.14
N HIS A 476 -7.29 3.03 33.21
CA HIS A 476 -7.47 2.26 34.45
C HIS A 476 -6.51 1.09 34.59
N GLY A 477 -5.56 0.90 33.66
CA GLY A 477 -4.63 -0.24 33.70
C GLY A 477 -5.34 -1.59 33.68
N ALA A 478 -6.49 -1.68 32.98
CA ALA A 478 -7.26 -2.90 32.85
C ALA A 478 -6.71 -3.83 31.75
N ILE A 479 -5.94 -3.29 30.79
CA ILE A 479 -5.37 -4.04 29.67
C ILE A 479 -3.87 -4.17 29.89
N THR A 480 -3.34 -5.38 29.69
CA THR A 480 -1.88 -5.64 29.73
C THR A 480 -1.46 -6.52 28.57
N LYS A 481 -0.24 -6.33 28.04
CA LYS A 481 0.34 -7.21 27.04
C LYS A 481 1.86 -7.27 27.19
N THR A 482 2.35 -8.35 27.79
CA THR A 482 3.73 -8.43 28.27
C THR A 482 4.77 -8.70 27.17
N SER A 483 4.37 -9.29 26.04
CA SER A 483 5.29 -9.59 24.93
C SER A 483 4.59 -9.66 23.57
N THR A 484 5.39 -9.76 22.51
CA THR A 484 4.93 -10.00 21.13
C THR A 484 4.27 -11.37 20.96
N SER A 485 4.68 -12.39 21.74
CA SER A 485 4.13 -13.75 21.68
C SER A 485 2.87 -13.97 22.52
N THR A 486 2.37 -12.93 23.20
CA THR A 486 1.14 -12.99 24.02
C THR A 486 0.03 -12.17 23.40
N VAL A 487 -1.21 -12.45 23.80
CA VAL A 487 -2.39 -11.63 23.49
C VAL A 487 -2.66 -10.61 24.61
N PRO A 488 -3.35 -9.48 24.32
CA PRO A 488 -3.78 -8.57 25.37
C PRO A 488 -4.72 -9.26 26.37
N GLN A 489 -4.45 -9.12 27.66
CA GLN A 489 -5.31 -9.59 28.73
C GLN A 489 -6.12 -8.43 29.32
N LEU A 490 -7.39 -8.68 29.63
CA LEU A 490 -8.32 -7.69 30.17
C LEU A 490 -8.81 -8.08 31.57
N ASP A 491 -8.59 -7.21 32.54
CA ASP A 491 -9.19 -7.26 33.87
C ASP A 491 -10.58 -6.60 33.83
N PHE A 492 -11.63 -7.42 33.78
CA PHE A 492 -13.01 -6.94 33.74
C PHE A 492 -13.44 -6.17 34.99
N GLN A 493 -12.80 -6.38 36.15
CA GLN A 493 -13.13 -5.64 37.37
C GLN A 493 -12.66 -4.19 37.29
N LYS A 494 -11.50 -3.95 36.66
CA LYS A 494 -10.97 -2.59 36.41
C LYS A 494 -11.60 -1.92 35.19
N CYS A 495 -12.03 -2.69 34.21
CA CYS A 495 -12.66 -2.15 33.00
C CYS A 495 -13.95 -1.42 33.35
N ILE A 496 -14.09 -0.15 32.93
CA ILE A 496 -15.32 0.64 33.13
C ILE A 496 -16.15 0.81 31.84
N GLY A 497 -15.64 0.29 30.72
CA GLY A 497 -16.27 0.45 29.41
C GLY A 497 -16.27 1.89 28.88
N CYS A 498 -15.14 2.62 28.98
CA CYS A 498 -15.00 3.97 28.42
C CYS A 498 -14.86 4.00 26.89
N MET A 499 -14.54 2.85 26.28
CA MET A 499 -14.35 2.66 24.83
C MET A 499 -13.10 3.32 24.25
N ASP A 500 -12.11 3.70 25.07
CA ASP A 500 -10.90 4.34 24.55
C ASP A 500 -10.00 3.38 23.76
N CYS A 501 -9.88 2.14 24.23
CA CYS A 501 -9.17 1.09 23.50
C CYS A 501 -9.84 0.69 22.18
N VAL A 502 -11.17 0.87 22.04
CA VAL A 502 -11.91 0.55 20.81
C VAL A 502 -11.38 1.36 19.62
N TYR A 503 -11.24 2.67 19.79
CA TYR A 503 -10.81 3.53 18.68
C TYR A 503 -9.28 3.60 18.50
N GLN A 504 -8.52 3.21 19.51
CA GLN A 504 -7.05 3.12 19.45
C GLN A 504 -6.54 1.77 18.93
N CYS A 505 -7.43 0.79 18.72
CA CYS A 505 -7.03 -0.54 18.23
C CYS A 505 -6.68 -0.48 16.73
N PRO A 506 -5.42 -0.73 16.34
CA PRO A 506 -5.08 -0.67 14.92
C PRO A 506 -5.68 -1.82 14.10
N GLY A 507 -6.03 -2.94 14.74
CA GLY A 507 -6.71 -4.07 14.10
C GLY A 507 -8.24 -3.96 14.08
N LEU A 508 -8.81 -2.88 14.67
CA LEU A 508 -10.25 -2.73 14.92
C LEU A 508 -10.87 -3.97 15.61
N ALA A 509 -10.11 -4.63 16.48
CA ALA A 509 -10.46 -5.91 17.08
C ALA A 509 -10.94 -5.78 18.55
N ILE A 510 -11.38 -4.59 18.95
CA ILE A 510 -11.91 -4.35 20.30
C ILE A 510 -13.31 -3.80 20.17
N PHE A 511 -14.25 -4.40 20.90
CA PHE A 511 -15.68 -4.11 20.81
C PHE A 511 -16.24 -3.81 22.18
N GLY A 512 -17.14 -2.83 22.28
CA GLY A 512 -17.77 -2.47 23.54
C GLY A 512 -19.21 -2.94 23.65
N TYR A 513 -19.62 -3.26 24.88
CA TYR A 513 -20.96 -3.78 25.17
C TYR A 513 -21.56 -3.13 26.41
N ASN A 514 -22.88 -2.90 26.36
CA ASN A 514 -23.72 -2.65 27.51
C ASN A 514 -24.99 -3.51 27.35
N VAL A 515 -24.90 -4.73 27.90
CA VAL A 515 -25.94 -5.77 27.76
C VAL A 515 -27.28 -5.37 28.36
N LYS A 516 -27.30 -4.56 29.43
CA LYS A 516 -28.55 -4.09 30.06
C LYS A 516 -29.35 -3.14 29.16
N LYS A 517 -28.67 -2.49 28.22
CA LYS A 517 -29.28 -1.54 27.27
C LYS A 517 -29.24 -2.04 25.84
N ASP A 518 -28.81 -3.28 25.59
CA ASP A 518 -28.57 -3.85 24.26
C ASP A 518 -27.75 -2.93 23.34
N TRP A 519 -26.77 -2.23 23.92
CA TRP A 519 -25.90 -1.32 23.17
C TRP A 519 -24.57 -1.99 22.83
N LEU A 520 -24.17 -1.81 21.59
CA LEU A 520 -22.90 -2.17 21.01
C LEU A 520 -22.10 -0.89 20.73
N PHE A 521 -20.78 -0.95 20.90
CA PHE A 521 -19.86 0.14 20.59
C PHE A 521 -18.79 -0.40 19.62
N LEU A 522 -18.98 -0.14 18.33
CA LEU A 522 -18.22 -0.79 17.26
C LEU A 522 -17.32 0.25 16.55
N PRO A 523 -16.05 -0.09 16.27
CA PRO A 523 -15.14 0.84 15.60
C PRO A 523 -15.52 1.01 14.13
N ILE A 524 -15.48 2.24 13.62
CA ILE A 524 -15.83 2.58 12.23
C ILE A 524 -14.88 3.60 11.61
N GLU A 525 -14.46 3.32 10.38
CA GLU A 525 -13.57 4.19 9.59
C GLU A 525 -14.16 4.55 8.22
N TYR A 526 -15.47 4.39 8.04
CA TYR A 526 -16.22 4.69 6.81
C TYR A 526 -17.50 5.47 7.13
N GLU A 527 -18.12 6.02 6.09
CA GLU A 527 -19.29 6.88 6.24
C GLU A 527 -20.56 6.07 6.49
N VAL A 528 -21.19 6.39 7.63
CA VAL A 528 -22.49 5.88 8.06
C VAL A 528 -23.29 7.02 8.66
N GLU A 529 -24.61 6.90 8.62
CA GLU A 529 -25.55 7.92 9.12
C GLU A 529 -26.22 7.47 10.42
N LYS A 530 -26.66 8.45 11.20
CA LYS A 530 -27.52 8.18 12.36
C LYS A 530 -28.85 7.62 11.86
N ASP A 531 -29.46 6.75 12.65
CA ASP A 531 -30.76 6.12 12.41
C ASP A 531 -30.76 5.14 11.22
N ALA A 532 -29.60 4.84 10.62
CA ALA A 532 -29.46 3.79 9.62
C ALA A 532 -29.73 2.41 10.24
N GLU A 533 -30.51 1.60 9.54
CA GLU A 533 -30.72 0.19 9.88
C GLU A 533 -29.54 -0.66 9.44
N VAL A 534 -29.14 -1.59 10.30
CA VAL A 534 -27.96 -2.42 10.08
C VAL A 534 -28.24 -3.89 10.38
N PHE A 535 -27.55 -4.77 9.68
CA PHE A 535 -27.36 -6.14 10.14
C PHE A 535 -26.16 -6.18 11.08
N LEU A 536 -26.33 -6.85 12.22
CA LEU A 536 -25.27 -7.14 13.17
C LEU A 536 -24.56 -8.42 12.71
N VAL A 537 -23.23 -8.41 12.69
CA VAL A 537 -22.44 -9.50 12.12
C VAL A 537 -21.32 -9.98 13.04
N ASP A 538 -20.91 -11.24 12.86
CA ASP A 538 -19.73 -11.84 13.48
C ASP A 538 -18.43 -11.44 12.74
N ASN A 539 -17.30 -12.11 13.02
CA ASN A 539 -16.04 -11.86 12.32
C ASN A 539 -16.01 -12.32 10.86
N ASN A 540 -16.90 -13.23 10.47
CA ASN A 540 -17.01 -13.75 9.09
C ASN A 540 -17.99 -12.93 8.24
N GLY A 541 -18.69 -11.96 8.85
CA GLY A 541 -19.71 -11.17 8.17
C GLY A 541 -21.07 -11.88 8.13
N GLU A 542 -21.24 -12.98 8.89
CA GLU A 542 -22.50 -13.69 8.99
C GLU A 542 -23.51 -12.87 9.80
N LYS A 543 -24.76 -12.82 9.32
CA LYS A 543 -25.83 -12.08 9.99
C LYS A 543 -26.23 -12.80 11.28
N LEU A 544 -26.05 -12.12 12.41
CA LEU A 544 -26.51 -12.57 13.72
C LEU A 544 -27.85 -11.96 14.11
N GLY A 545 -28.10 -10.70 13.73
CA GLY A 545 -29.32 -9.98 14.11
C GLY A 545 -29.44 -8.62 13.44
N GLU A 546 -30.28 -7.75 13.99
CA GLU A 546 -30.60 -6.43 13.46
C GLU A 546 -30.42 -5.32 14.49
N GLY A 547 -30.03 -4.15 14.02
CA GLY A 547 -29.77 -3.00 14.87
C GLY A 547 -30.01 -1.67 14.18
N VAL A 548 -29.93 -0.59 14.96
CA VAL A 548 -29.99 0.79 14.48
C VAL A 548 -28.84 1.60 15.04
N ILE A 549 -28.18 2.40 14.19
CA ILE A 549 -27.10 3.30 14.61
C ILE A 549 -27.71 4.50 15.36
N GLU A 550 -27.68 4.49 16.69
CA GLU A 550 -28.21 5.62 17.46
C GLU A 550 -27.29 6.84 17.46
N LYS A 551 -25.97 6.62 17.44
CA LYS A 551 -24.99 7.70 17.58
C LYS A 551 -23.62 7.30 17.05
N ILE A 552 -22.92 8.27 16.45
CA ILE A 552 -21.51 8.13 16.09
C ILE A 552 -20.67 9.01 17.03
N LEU A 553 -19.80 8.41 17.81
CA LEU A 553 -18.85 9.10 18.67
C LEU A 553 -17.61 9.44 17.85
N LYS A 554 -17.47 10.72 17.46
CA LYS A 554 -16.32 11.18 16.70
C LYS A 554 -15.04 11.19 17.55
N LYS A 555 -13.93 10.73 16.99
CA LYS A 555 -12.65 10.57 17.70
C LYS A 555 -11.51 11.30 16.96
N PRO A 556 -10.49 11.79 17.67
CA PRO A 556 -9.43 12.61 17.09
C PRO A 556 -8.59 11.88 16.03
N ASN A 557 -8.35 10.57 16.19
CA ASN A 557 -7.62 9.75 15.21
C ASN A 557 -8.49 9.26 14.04
N LYS A 558 -9.74 9.76 13.94
CA LYS A 558 -10.73 9.47 12.89
C LYS A 558 -11.25 8.03 12.83
N THR A 559 -10.80 7.15 13.72
CA THR A 559 -11.48 5.88 13.98
C THR A 559 -12.62 6.16 14.94
N ASN A 560 -13.84 6.33 14.42
CA ASN A 560 -14.99 6.69 15.24
C ASN A 560 -15.56 5.44 15.92
N VAL A 561 -16.44 5.63 16.91
CA VAL A 561 -17.15 4.53 17.56
C VAL A 561 -18.65 4.69 17.31
N ALA A 562 -19.24 3.74 16.59
CA ALA A 562 -20.68 3.67 16.40
C ALA A 562 -21.34 3.03 17.62
N ARG A 563 -22.30 3.73 18.23
CA ARG A 563 -23.21 3.13 19.21
C ARG A 563 -24.41 2.58 18.46
N VAL A 564 -24.54 1.26 18.45
CA VAL A 564 -25.62 0.55 17.78
C VAL A 564 -26.53 -0.06 18.83
N LYS A 565 -27.84 0.15 18.70
CA LYS A 565 -28.86 -0.51 19.53
C LYS A 565 -29.33 -1.76 18.81
N SER A 566 -29.15 -2.90 19.45
CA SER A 566 -29.72 -4.17 18.98
C SER A 566 -31.25 -4.16 19.11
N LEU A 567 -31.93 -4.72 18.12
CA LEU A 567 -33.39 -4.85 18.09
C LEU A 567 -33.86 -6.24 18.52
N ASP A 568 -33.04 -7.28 18.29
CA ASP A 568 -33.42 -8.69 18.43
C ASP A 568 -32.41 -9.54 19.23
N LEU A 569 -31.16 -9.11 19.39
CA LEU A 569 -30.15 -9.77 20.23
C LEU A 569 -30.09 -9.17 21.64
N GLN A 570 -29.97 -10.03 22.64
CA GLN A 570 -29.88 -9.67 24.06
C GLN A 570 -28.86 -10.55 24.80
N GLY A 571 -28.39 -10.08 25.97
CA GLY A 571 -27.56 -10.89 26.86
C GLY A 571 -26.28 -11.40 26.20
N ASN A 572 -26.10 -12.73 26.19
CA ASN A 572 -24.91 -13.37 25.63
C ASN A 572 -24.87 -13.33 24.09
N ASP A 573 -26.01 -13.36 23.40
CA ASP A 573 -26.02 -13.31 21.94
C ASP A 573 -25.50 -11.95 21.42
N LEU A 574 -25.69 -10.90 22.23
CA LEU A 574 -25.17 -9.57 21.94
C LEU A 574 -23.63 -9.54 21.92
N ILE A 575 -22.97 -10.33 22.78
CA ILE A 575 -21.50 -10.33 22.91
C ILE A 575 -20.80 -11.13 21.80
N GLU A 576 -21.54 -11.77 20.90
CA GLU A 576 -21.00 -12.42 19.69
C GLU A 576 -20.87 -11.46 18.50
N VAL A 577 -21.50 -10.28 18.57
CA VAL A 577 -21.42 -9.28 17.50
C VAL A 577 -20.01 -8.67 17.44
N ARG A 578 -19.43 -8.59 16.24
CA ARG A 578 -18.09 -8.03 15.95
C ARG A 578 -18.11 -6.89 14.93
N GLY A 579 -19.24 -6.66 14.29
CA GLY A 579 -19.39 -5.62 13.28
C GLY A 579 -20.84 -5.34 12.96
N PHE A 580 -21.03 -4.46 11.99
CA PHE A 580 -22.33 -4.22 11.41
C PHE A 580 -22.19 -3.81 9.94
N ILE A 581 -23.24 -4.07 9.17
CA ILE A 581 -23.34 -3.69 7.76
C ILE A 581 -24.68 -2.99 7.55
N ILE A 582 -24.67 -1.83 6.91
CA ILE A 582 -25.90 -1.11 6.52
C ILE A 582 -26.75 -2.04 5.63
N LYS A 583 -28.04 -2.20 5.93
CA LYS A 583 -28.90 -3.21 5.26
C LYS A 583 -28.88 -3.07 3.74
N GLU A 584 -28.94 -1.84 3.23
CA GLU A 584 -28.94 -1.55 1.79
C GLU A 584 -27.60 -1.85 1.11
N ARG A 585 -26.52 -1.94 1.89
CA ARG A 585 -25.15 -2.22 1.43
C ARG A 585 -24.72 -3.65 1.75
N PHE A 586 -25.60 -4.49 2.27
CA PHE A 586 -25.26 -5.88 2.55
C PHE A 586 -24.84 -6.58 1.25
N PRO A 587 -23.64 -7.19 1.19
CA PRO A 587 -23.11 -7.69 -0.06
C PRO A 587 -23.95 -8.85 -0.59
N LYS A 588 -24.18 -8.84 -1.90
CA LYS A 588 -24.80 -9.97 -2.59
C LYS A 588 -23.74 -11.06 -2.77
N PRO A 589 -24.15 -12.34 -2.81
CA PRO A 589 -23.24 -13.43 -3.16
C PRO A 589 -22.53 -13.13 -4.48
N VAL A 590 -21.24 -13.49 -4.55
CA VAL A 590 -20.45 -13.35 -5.78
C VAL A 590 -21.11 -14.20 -6.86
N GLN A 591 -21.51 -13.54 -7.95
CA GLN A 591 -22.03 -14.24 -9.12
C GLN A 591 -20.84 -14.85 -9.86
N ILE A 592 -20.80 -16.17 -9.85
CA ILE A 592 -19.80 -16.96 -10.56
C ILE A 592 -20.55 -17.82 -11.57
N SER A 593 -20.22 -17.67 -12.85
CA SER A 593 -20.81 -18.44 -13.94
C SER A 593 -19.75 -19.29 -14.64
N ALA A 594 -20.19 -20.35 -15.32
CA ALA A 594 -19.29 -21.12 -16.19
C ALA A 594 -18.77 -20.22 -17.32
N PHE A 595 -17.49 -20.33 -17.62
CA PHE A 595 -16.87 -19.56 -18.70
C PHE A 595 -16.82 -20.39 -19.99
N ASP A 596 -17.77 -20.14 -20.90
CA ASP A 596 -17.90 -20.89 -22.17
C ASP A 596 -17.51 -20.05 -23.41
N LYS A 597 -17.04 -18.82 -23.23
CA LYS A 597 -16.76 -17.87 -24.33
C LYS A 597 -15.30 -17.89 -24.74
N GLN A 598 -15.02 -17.90 -26.04
CA GLN A 598 -13.68 -17.65 -26.55
C GLN A 598 -13.44 -16.14 -26.61
N ILE A 599 -12.49 -15.66 -25.82
CA ILE A 599 -12.07 -14.25 -25.78
C ILE A 599 -10.61 -14.21 -26.16
N GLU A 600 -10.26 -13.35 -27.12
CA GLU A 600 -8.87 -13.11 -27.50
C GLU A 600 -8.08 -12.65 -26.26
N SER A 601 -7.01 -13.38 -25.99
CA SER A 601 -6.17 -13.16 -24.83
C SER A 601 -4.72 -13.31 -25.21
N GLU A 602 -3.89 -12.45 -24.63
CA GLU A 602 -2.45 -12.45 -24.79
C GLU A 602 -1.80 -12.39 -23.40
N THR A 603 -0.68 -13.07 -23.23
CA THR A 603 0.09 -13.01 -21.98
C THR A 603 1.45 -12.36 -22.25
N TYR A 604 1.69 -11.18 -21.67
CA TYR A 604 2.92 -10.43 -21.87
C TYR A 604 3.84 -10.52 -20.67
N VAL A 605 5.12 -10.78 -20.92
CA VAL A 605 6.17 -10.69 -19.88
C VAL A 605 6.78 -9.29 -19.89
N CYS A 606 6.99 -8.69 -21.06
CA CYS A 606 7.48 -7.31 -21.19
C CYS A 606 6.45 -6.41 -21.87
N HIS A 607 5.78 -5.58 -21.09
CA HIS A 607 4.80 -4.61 -21.61
C HIS A 607 5.42 -3.47 -22.42
N CYS A 608 6.70 -3.16 -22.24
CA CYS A 608 7.36 -2.06 -22.97
C CYS A 608 7.73 -2.42 -24.43
N ASP A 609 8.01 -3.70 -24.72
CA ASP A 609 8.40 -4.19 -26.06
C ASP A 609 7.40 -5.24 -26.60
N ASP A 610 6.24 -5.43 -25.94
CA ASP A 610 5.23 -6.44 -26.28
C ASP A 610 5.77 -7.89 -26.41
N VAL A 611 6.74 -8.24 -25.57
CA VAL A 611 7.31 -9.59 -25.53
C VAL A 611 6.34 -10.52 -24.82
N LYS A 612 5.86 -11.53 -25.54
CA LYS A 612 4.90 -12.52 -25.04
C LYS A 612 5.58 -13.65 -24.29
N MET A 613 4.82 -14.31 -23.41
CA MET A 613 5.28 -15.53 -22.74
C MET A 613 5.60 -16.63 -23.75
N ASP A 614 4.71 -16.86 -24.74
CA ASP A 614 4.90 -17.90 -25.75
C ASP A 614 6.16 -17.66 -26.61
N GLU A 615 6.46 -16.41 -26.96
CA GLU A 615 7.68 -16.04 -27.69
C GLU A 615 8.95 -16.42 -26.90
N ILE A 616 8.93 -16.21 -25.57
CA ILE A 616 10.04 -16.62 -24.69
C ILE A 616 10.12 -18.15 -24.63
N MET A 617 8.98 -18.84 -24.47
CA MET A 617 8.93 -20.30 -24.38
C MET A 617 9.41 -20.98 -25.67
N ASP A 618 9.05 -20.44 -26.84
CA ASP A 618 9.53 -20.90 -28.14
C ASP A 618 11.05 -20.77 -28.29
N ILE A 619 11.61 -19.67 -27.79
CA ILE A 619 13.07 -19.46 -27.81
C ILE A 619 13.77 -20.40 -26.84
N ILE A 620 13.21 -20.66 -25.66
CA ILE A 620 13.75 -21.66 -24.73
C ILE A 620 13.70 -23.05 -25.39
N GLY A 621 12.57 -23.42 -25.99
CA GLY A 621 12.33 -24.71 -26.61
C GLY A 621 12.68 -25.87 -25.67
N ASP A 622 13.30 -26.92 -26.22
CA ASP A 622 13.76 -28.08 -25.45
C ASP A 622 15.17 -27.92 -24.83
N ARG A 623 15.72 -26.69 -24.80
CA ARG A 623 17.08 -26.45 -24.30
C ARG A 623 17.14 -26.67 -22.80
N LYS A 624 18.18 -27.39 -22.35
CA LYS A 624 18.43 -27.62 -20.91
C LYS A 624 19.00 -26.40 -20.18
N PHE A 625 19.62 -25.47 -20.91
CA PHE A 625 20.18 -24.25 -20.37
C PHE A 625 20.10 -23.16 -21.43
N ILE A 626 19.75 -21.96 -20.99
CA ILE A 626 19.77 -20.73 -21.78
C ILE A 626 20.02 -19.57 -20.81
N SER A 627 20.83 -18.60 -21.24
CA SER A 627 21.07 -17.41 -20.41
C SER A 627 19.96 -16.39 -20.57
N VAL A 628 19.70 -15.59 -19.53
CA VAL A 628 18.75 -14.47 -19.64
C VAL A 628 19.20 -13.51 -20.73
N ASP A 629 20.50 -13.22 -20.85
CA ASP A 629 21.02 -12.33 -21.89
C ASP A 629 20.72 -12.84 -23.30
N GLU A 630 20.80 -14.14 -23.56
CA GLU A 630 20.40 -14.71 -24.85
C GLU A 630 18.91 -14.51 -25.13
N ILE A 631 18.05 -14.70 -24.12
CA ILE A 631 16.62 -14.38 -24.22
C ILE A 631 16.46 -12.89 -24.55
N LYS A 632 17.14 -11.97 -23.86
CA LYS A 632 17.07 -10.52 -24.12
C LYS A 632 17.50 -10.17 -25.54
N HIS A 633 18.62 -10.71 -26.03
CA HIS A 633 19.11 -10.42 -27.38
C HIS A 633 18.15 -10.90 -28.47
N THR A 634 17.42 -11.99 -28.21
CA THR A 634 16.53 -12.61 -29.19
C THR A 634 15.11 -12.02 -29.14
N THR A 635 14.58 -11.76 -27.95
CA THR A 635 13.20 -11.27 -27.74
C THR A 635 13.09 -9.76 -27.53
N ARG A 636 14.20 -9.09 -27.19
CA ARG A 636 14.21 -7.73 -26.62
C ARG A 636 13.65 -7.61 -25.20
N LEU A 637 13.46 -8.73 -24.48
CA LEU A 637 13.03 -8.73 -23.08
C LEU A 637 13.86 -7.74 -22.24
N GLY A 638 13.17 -6.75 -21.66
CA GLY A 638 13.78 -5.74 -20.79
C GLY A 638 14.64 -4.68 -21.47
N MET A 639 14.59 -4.57 -22.80
CA MET A 639 15.27 -3.52 -23.55
C MET A 639 14.44 -2.22 -23.67
N GLY A 640 13.18 -2.23 -23.25
CA GLY A 640 12.28 -1.09 -23.34
C GLY A 640 12.53 0.01 -22.30
N ALA A 641 11.63 0.98 -22.23
CA ALA A 641 11.78 2.19 -21.42
C ALA A 641 12.07 1.93 -19.93
N CYS A 642 11.51 0.88 -19.34
CA CYS A 642 11.78 0.52 -17.95
C CYS A 642 13.13 -0.18 -17.72
N ARG A 643 13.83 -0.58 -18.79
CA ARG A 643 15.12 -1.31 -18.77
C ARG A 643 15.10 -2.57 -17.91
N GLY A 644 14.04 -3.38 -18.04
CA GLY A 644 13.95 -4.68 -17.39
C GLY A 644 13.43 -4.66 -15.96
N LYS A 645 13.20 -3.48 -15.35
CA LYS A 645 12.76 -3.33 -13.94
C LYS A 645 11.50 -4.10 -13.53
N ARG A 646 10.71 -4.58 -14.49
CA ARG A 646 9.43 -5.26 -14.26
C ARG A 646 9.46 -6.71 -14.71
N CYS A 647 10.11 -6.96 -15.84
CA CYS A 647 10.09 -8.26 -16.52
C CYS A 647 11.32 -9.13 -16.25
N ILE A 648 12.37 -8.55 -15.65
CA ILE A 648 13.60 -9.25 -15.27
C ILE A 648 13.83 -8.92 -13.78
N PRO A 649 13.14 -9.61 -12.86
CA PRO A 649 13.36 -9.42 -11.43
C PRO A 649 14.79 -9.78 -11.02
#